data_AF-A0AAD8CU30-F1
#
_entry.id   AF-A0AAD8CU30-F1
#
_cell.length_a   1.000
_cell.length_b   1.000
_cell.length_c   1.000
_cell.angle_alpha   90.00
_cell.angle_beta   90.00
_cell.angle_gamma   90.00
#
_symmetry.space_group_name_H-M   'P 1'
#
loop_
_entity.id
_entity.type
_entity.pdbx_description
1 polymer ?
#
loop_
_entity_poly.entity_id
_entity_poly.type
_entity_poly.pdbx_seq_one_letter_code
_entity_poly.pdbx_strand_id
1 'polypeptide(L)'
;MAGITLWNPEELQGSINERTQPITEFSVSTSDSIEEKASALKVDASLKISLLGDLVKVGGAAKYFNDTKKSTRQSRVTLQYYTTTRFENLTMNHLAKEKVSHPSVFEDKTATHVVTAVLYGAQAYFIFDRQVSSEEKQQEIHGEMKLAICKIPKFTMEGQGSIDLKETEKAEVEKFECTFHGDFHLKSNPSTYQDAVKAYSTLPELLGDKGENAVPVKVWLYPLIKLDSRAAKLERIISDYLVMSAQTVLEQFNTIEIQSNDMIQDIVTQTFPEVNEKIQQLKQSNTQYKLNFMSKLSAVLPSIRGGVQEEESLREILNNHEESPFNFKAQHAWLNNNEREINAVRRCLTILKDIHAVSSVNELDEEELNNETENIVCFTFTSLHEPEPYLEDLKNYLETQASKNTQRSTTSKYLHQESKQWVSSETNLKIRMYLNVFQELVNINRENKKTKFFIVSKEDQEFPGACILLHENGALKYIHFKIPAKPDVPEVCDVTHDSVTLKVVPPSSDADQKLKYRLEYKCINQKEWSIQSSTDKTETLTVSGLQPNTEYEFRYTVEGKLGYSVSSDTTSKVKTTSSSAQATAYSTLPELLGDKGENAVPVKVWLYPLIKLDSRAAKLERNISDYLVTSAQTVLEEFNTIEMQCNDMIKDIVTQTFPEVNEKIQQLKQSGTQYKLNFMSKLSAVLPSIRGGMDKWLDEKKGEIKVLRRYADGLKDVPIMTTWELHGVLFDPEIETVVCFTFTSLQYEEPYLSTLTQCLESEEFKKLEKNYSFSPKEESQPWFTSPELSRTMRRNLELFRGISEASKNQTKTKFIVVSISDPSCPGASIRLYRRGKIVDPQFRCISKPQSPEVTDIQTNSVTLKLLPSQAGKSEWYRVEHRAVKRAAETDTEQEWTVTDTPDTQETWTLTGLQVATLYQVRYRAVEAFLMSKASEAIEIQTKPSPRSAPGKPSVERVGHSSVRVSWKKPAAVEGGLSVLQYRVEYKNSKQALWSSQLTEGNETVCTVEGMEFTEPCRVRVYSVFAEGTLSAASEETAGRF
;
A
#
# COMPACT_ATOMS: atom_id res chain seq x y z
N MET A 1 34.61 35.82 -24.86
CA MET A 1 36.02 36.24 -25.03
C MET A 1 36.38 36.07 -26.50
N ALA A 2 37.28 36.89 -27.05
CA ALA A 2 37.91 36.53 -28.31
C ALA A 2 38.72 35.24 -28.11
N GLY A 3 38.53 34.25 -29.00
CA GLY A 3 39.32 33.03 -28.96
C GLY A 3 40.75 33.28 -29.42
N ILE A 4 41.70 32.49 -28.93
CA ILE A 4 43.08 32.52 -29.41
C ILE A 4 43.11 31.92 -30.81
N THR A 5 43.45 32.72 -31.82
CA THR A 5 43.48 32.31 -33.24
C THR A 5 44.88 31.87 -33.65
N LEU A 6 44.97 30.83 -34.49
CA LEU A 6 46.23 30.45 -35.17
C LEU A 6 46.50 31.29 -36.43
N TRP A 7 45.45 31.87 -37.01
CA TRP A 7 45.46 32.51 -38.33
C TRP A 7 44.81 33.89 -38.29
N ASN A 8 45.25 34.78 -39.18
CA ASN A 8 44.55 36.03 -39.46
C ASN A 8 43.16 35.75 -40.07
N PRO A 9 42.09 36.46 -39.68
CA PRO A 9 40.73 36.22 -40.21
C PRO A 9 40.62 36.37 -41.75
N GLU A 10 41.41 37.28 -42.33
CA GLU A 10 41.44 37.54 -43.78
C GLU A 10 42.05 36.37 -44.57
N GLU A 11 43.09 35.72 -44.03
CA GLU A 11 43.70 34.50 -44.60
C GLU A 11 42.76 33.28 -44.49
N LEU A 12 41.91 33.27 -43.46
CA LEU A 12 40.90 32.23 -43.23
C LEU A 12 39.76 32.27 -44.25
N GLN A 13 39.24 33.46 -44.61
CA GLN A 13 38.09 33.57 -45.51
C GLN A 13 38.33 32.94 -46.89
N GLY A 14 39.52 33.08 -47.46
CA GLY A 14 39.89 32.43 -48.74
C GLY A 14 40.14 30.93 -48.65
N SER A 15 40.04 30.33 -47.45
CA SER A 15 40.50 28.97 -47.14
C SER A 15 39.38 28.02 -46.67
N ILE A 16 38.16 28.52 -46.51
CA ILE A 16 36.97 27.77 -46.05
C ILE A 16 36.21 27.19 -47.25
N ASN A 17 35.90 25.90 -47.18
CA ASN A 17 34.88 25.27 -48.01
C ASN A 17 33.54 25.31 -47.27
N GLU A 18 32.52 25.92 -47.86
CA GLU A 18 31.14 25.84 -47.38
C GLU A 18 30.34 24.83 -48.22
N ARG A 19 29.43 24.08 -47.57
CA ARG A 19 28.41 23.27 -48.24
C ARG A 19 27.09 23.33 -47.46
N THR A 20 25.97 23.44 -48.17
CA THR A 20 24.62 23.30 -47.57
C THR A 20 24.40 21.88 -47.07
N GLN A 21 23.98 21.72 -45.82
CA GLN A 21 23.55 20.45 -45.23
C GLN A 21 22.24 20.62 -44.44
N PRO A 22 21.12 20.92 -45.11
CA PRO A 22 19.81 21.01 -44.47
C PRO A 22 19.31 19.62 -44.07
N ILE A 23 19.09 19.43 -42.77
CA ILE A 23 18.41 18.28 -42.17
C ILE A 23 17.52 18.87 -41.07
N THR A 24 16.26 18.42 -40.97
CA THR A 24 15.37 18.79 -39.87
C THR A 24 14.73 17.52 -39.31
N GLU A 25 14.90 17.31 -38.01
CA GLU A 25 14.48 16.14 -37.25
C GLU A 25 13.70 16.60 -36.00
N PHE A 26 12.79 15.77 -35.52
CA PHE A 26 12.19 15.93 -34.19
C PHE A 26 12.18 14.60 -33.45
N SER A 27 12.24 14.66 -32.12
CA SER A 27 12.11 13.50 -31.25
C SER A 27 11.20 13.84 -30.06
N VAL A 28 10.55 12.83 -29.45
CA VAL A 28 9.74 13.01 -28.24
C VAL A 28 10.22 12.02 -27.19
N SER A 29 11.02 12.53 -26.24
CA SER A 29 11.53 11.71 -25.15
C SER A 29 10.62 11.76 -23.91
N THR A 30 10.63 10.64 -23.21
CA THR A 30 9.91 10.35 -21.98
C THR A 30 10.85 10.21 -20.77
N SER A 31 12.16 10.22 -20.97
CA SER A 31 13.16 10.20 -19.88
C SER A 31 13.63 11.62 -19.55
N ASP A 32 14.05 11.82 -18.30
CA ASP A 32 14.68 13.04 -17.80
C ASP A 32 16.12 12.77 -17.29
N SER A 33 16.65 11.55 -17.52
CA SER A 33 17.97 11.11 -17.07
C SER A 33 19.12 11.85 -17.76
N ILE A 34 20.29 11.84 -17.11
CA ILE A 34 21.51 12.50 -17.61
C ILE A 34 21.97 11.84 -18.92
N GLU A 35 21.84 10.51 -19.03
CA GLU A 35 22.19 9.79 -20.26
C GLU A 35 21.31 10.16 -21.45
N GLU A 36 19.99 10.32 -21.23
CA GLU A 36 19.06 10.73 -22.28
C GLU A 36 19.37 12.17 -22.72
N LYS A 37 19.60 13.08 -21.78
CA LYS A 37 19.93 14.48 -22.04
C LYS A 37 21.26 14.62 -22.80
N ALA A 38 22.28 13.87 -22.39
CA ALA A 38 23.55 13.81 -23.11
C ALA A 38 23.37 13.26 -24.54
N SER A 39 22.59 12.18 -24.70
CA SER A 39 22.30 11.56 -26.00
C SER A 39 21.52 12.50 -26.93
N ALA A 40 20.49 13.18 -26.41
CA ALA A 40 19.69 14.14 -27.16
C ALA A 40 20.51 15.37 -27.59
N LEU A 41 21.47 15.82 -26.77
CA LEU A 41 22.44 16.87 -27.10
C LEU A 41 23.65 16.34 -27.91
N LYS A 42 23.70 15.04 -28.21
CA LYS A 42 24.77 14.36 -28.97
C LYS A 42 26.17 14.55 -28.34
N VAL A 43 26.23 14.59 -27.00
CA VAL A 43 27.43 14.79 -26.14
C VAL A 43 28.18 13.47 -25.93
N ASP A 44 29.49 13.46 -26.18
CA ASP A 44 30.35 12.29 -25.94
C ASP A 44 30.73 12.13 -24.45
N ALA A 45 31.20 10.94 -24.04
CA ALA A 45 31.55 10.64 -22.65
C ALA A 45 32.63 11.56 -22.06
N SER A 46 33.60 12.01 -22.87
CA SER A 46 34.67 12.91 -22.41
C SER A 46 34.15 14.33 -22.18
N LEU A 47 33.23 14.81 -23.01
CA LEU A 47 32.53 16.07 -22.80
C LEU A 47 31.51 15.96 -21.65
N LYS A 48 30.81 14.83 -21.53
CA LYS A 48 29.79 14.56 -20.49
C LYS A 48 30.32 14.77 -19.08
N ILE A 49 31.48 14.20 -18.72
CA ILE A 49 32.05 14.41 -17.37
C ILE A 49 32.50 15.86 -17.11
N SER A 50 32.87 16.62 -18.16
CA SER A 50 33.18 18.05 -18.02
C SER A 50 31.94 18.94 -17.94
N LEU A 51 30.87 18.55 -18.63
CA LEU A 51 29.56 19.21 -18.54
C LEU A 51 28.94 18.98 -17.15
N LEU A 52 29.03 17.75 -16.64
CA LEU A 52 28.68 17.43 -15.26
C LEU A 52 29.54 18.22 -14.26
N GLY A 53 30.87 18.24 -14.44
CA GLY A 53 31.81 18.97 -13.58
C GLY A 53 31.79 20.51 -13.68
N ASP A 54 30.74 21.14 -14.24
CA ASP A 54 30.60 22.59 -14.51
C ASP A 54 31.82 23.26 -15.20
N LEU A 55 32.59 22.48 -15.94
CA LEU A 55 33.70 22.97 -16.77
C LEU A 55 33.23 23.48 -18.15
N VAL A 56 31.97 23.20 -18.52
CA VAL A 56 31.38 23.55 -19.81
C VAL A 56 30.17 24.46 -19.59
N LYS A 57 30.33 25.75 -19.89
CA LYS A 57 29.24 26.72 -19.76
C LYS A 57 28.22 26.55 -20.89
N VAL A 58 27.03 26.10 -20.56
CA VAL A 58 25.91 25.93 -21.51
C VAL A 58 25.19 27.24 -21.82
N GLY A 59 24.66 27.32 -23.05
CA GLY A 59 23.82 28.41 -23.54
C GLY A 59 22.78 27.87 -24.53
N GLY A 60 21.85 28.72 -24.95
CA GLY A 60 20.78 28.35 -25.90
C GLY A 60 20.04 27.08 -25.47
N ALA A 61 19.90 26.14 -26.40
CA ALA A 61 19.25 24.85 -26.20
C ALA A 61 19.95 23.96 -25.16
N ALA A 62 21.27 24.05 -25.01
CA ALA A 62 22.06 23.18 -24.13
C ALA A 62 21.73 23.38 -22.63
N LYS A 63 21.02 24.46 -22.26
CA LYS A 63 20.44 24.65 -20.92
C LYS A 63 19.51 23.50 -20.49
N TYR A 64 18.88 22.80 -21.45
CA TYR A 64 18.07 21.60 -21.20
C TYR A 64 18.78 20.55 -20.34
N PHE A 65 20.11 20.42 -20.44
CA PHE A 65 20.88 19.45 -19.64
C PHE A 65 20.72 19.66 -18.12
N ASN A 66 20.60 20.92 -17.70
CA ASN A 66 20.49 21.30 -16.28
C ASN A 66 19.03 21.43 -15.79
N ASP A 67 18.04 21.25 -16.68
CA ASP A 67 16.63 21.29 -16.32
C ASP A 67 16.16 19.90 -15.89
N THR A 68 15.94 19.68 -14.60
CA THR A 68 15.48 18.39 -14.05
C THR A 68 14.07 18.48 -13.50
N LYS A 69 13.37 17.34 -13.46
CA LYS A 69 12.16 17.17 -12.65
C LYS A 69 12.38 17.67 -11.22
N LYS A 70 11.31 18.17 -10.60
CA LYS A 70 11.30 18.70 -9.23
C LYS A 70 10.58 17.80 -8.23
N SER A 71 9.74 16.88 -8.71
CA SER A 71 8.85 16.01 -7.93
C SER A 71 8.72 14.64 -8.60
N THR A 72 8.57 13.56 -7.83
CA THR A 72 8.20 12.23 -8.37
C THR A 72 6.79 12.23 -8.96
N ARG A 73 5.88 13.06 -8.44
CA ARG A 73 4.50 13.23 -8.93
C ARG A 73 4.41 14.05 -10.21
N GLN A 74 5.53 14.57 -10.72
CA GLN A 74 5.61 15.28 -11.99
C GLN A 74 5.79 14.29 -13.15
N SER A 75 4.80 14.21 -14.04
CA SER A 75 5.00 13.64 -15.37
C SER A 75 5.68 14.69 -16.27
N ARG A 76 6.67 14.26 -17.05
CA ARG A 76 7.46 15.10 -17.95
C ARG A 76 7.60 14.44 -19.31
N VAL A 77 7.44 15.19 -20.39
CA VAL A 77 7.69 14.74 -21.77
C VAL A 77 8.38 15.88 -22.53
N THR A 78 9.47 15.61 -23.22
CA THR A 78 10.24 16.63 -23.96
C THR A 78 10.13 16.43 -25.46
N LEU A 79 9.66 17.45 -26.18
CA LEU A 79 9.74 17.54 -27.65
C LEU A 79 11.04 18.25 -28.04
N GLN A 80 11.90 17.54 -28.74
CA GLN A 80 13.11 18.08 -29.37
C GLN A 80 12.81 18.51 -30.81
N TYR A 81 13.32 19.68 -31.19
CA TYR A 81 13.54 20.11 -32.56
C TYR A 81 15.06 20.16 -32.82
N TYR A 82 15.52 19.54 -33.89
CA TYR A 82 16.92 19.56 -34.33
C TYR A 82 16.97 19.96 -35.80
N THR A 83 17.72 21.01 -36.15
CA THR A 83 17.94 21.36 -37.55
C THR A 83 19.39 21.73 -37.82
N THR A 84 19.87 21.41 -39.01
CA THR A 84 21.17 21.84 -39.56
C THR A 84 20.95 22.66 -40.82
N THR A 85 21.94 23.47 -41.22
CA THR A 85 21.82 24.41 -42.35
C THR A 85 23.00 24.30 -43.31
N ARG A 86 24.21 24.58 -42.83
CA ARG A 86 25.47 24.55 -43.60
C ARG A 86 26.62 23.95 -42.79
N PHE A 87 27.61 23.44 -43.50
CA PHE A 87 28.85 22.94 -42.95
C PHE A 87 30.02 23.69 -43.57
N GLU A 88 30.87 24.25 -42.73
CA GLU A 88 32.06 25.01 -43.09
C GLU A 88 33.29 24.20 -42.63
N ASN A 89 34.29 24.00 -43.50
CA ASN A 89 35.54 23.36 -43.10
C ASN A 89 36.78 23.98 -43.76
N LEU A 90 37.90 23.94 -43.04
CA LEU A 90 39.18 24.39 -43.58
C LEU A 90 39.69 23.44 -44.66
N THR A 91 40.23 24.01 -45.73
CA THR A 91 41.01 23.25 -46.72
C THR A 91 42.32 22.76 -46.09
N MET A 92 42.59 21.45 -46.19
CA MET A 92 43.75 20.80 -45.54
C MET A 92 45.11 21.46 -45.89
N ASN A 93 45.18 22.12 -47.05
CA ASN A 93 46.33 22.89 -47.55
C ASN A 93 46.70 24.11 -46.66
N HIS A 94 45.92 24.43 -45.62
CA HIS A 94 46.18 25.51 -44.66
C HIS A 94 46.57 25.01 -43.25
N LEU A 95 46.52 23.69 -43.00
CA LEU A 95 47.06 23.07 -41.78
C LEU A 95 48.58 22.81 -41.84
N ALA A 96 49.27 23.36 -42.84
CA ALA A 96 50.73 23.33 -42.91
C ALA A 96 51.32 24.34 -41.92
N LYS A 97 52.33 23.91 -41.14
CA LYS A 97 52.99 24.73 -40.10
C LYS A 97 53.49 26.09 -40.62
N GLU A 98 53.96 26.14 -41.86
CA GLU A 98 54.46 27.33 -42.55
C GLU A 98 53.39 28.41 -42.81
N LYS A 99 52.11 28.08 -42.67
CA LYS A 99 50.96 28.97 -42.90
C LYS A 99 50.28 29.44 -41.60
N VAL A 100 50.88 29.22 -40.44
CA VAL A 100 50.32 29.65 -39.14
C VAL A 100 50.77 31.08 -38.85
N SER A 101 49.85 32.05 -38.97
CA SER A 101 50.13 33.48 -38.79
C SER A 101 50.44 33.85 -37.32
N HIS A 102 50.00 33.03 -36.35
CA HIS A 102 50.25 33.23 -34.91
C HIS A 102 50.89 31.99 -34.24
N PRO A 103 52.19 31.72 -34.45
CA PRO A 103 52.84 30.51 -33.95
C PRO A 103 53.15 30.51 -32.44
N SER A 104 52.99 31.64 -31.73
CA SER A 104 53.17 31.73 -30.27
C SER A 104 52.15 30.91 -29.48
N VAL A 105 50.96 30.68 -30.06
CA VAL A 105 49.86 29.90 -29.50
C VAL A 105 50.28 28.46 -29.13
N PHE A 106 51.29 27.91 -29.82
CA PHE A 106 51.86 26.61 -29.49
C PHE A 106 52.71 26.62 -28.21
N GLU A 107 53.16 27.77 -27.72
CA GLU A 107 53.98 27.92 -26.51
C GLU A 107 53.14 28.33 -25.29
N ASP A 108 52.04 29.06 -25.50
CA ASP A 108 51.09 29.48 -24.47
C ASP A 108 50.42 28.31 -23.72
N LYS A 109 50.32 27.13 -24.37
CA LYS A 109 49.73 25.88 -23.84
C LYS A 109 48.28 25.98 -23.32
N THR A 110 47.58 27.06 -23.63
CA THR A 110 46.18 27.34 -23.23
C THR A 110 45.15 26.46 -23.92
N ALA A 111 45.49 25.83 -25.04
CA ALA A 111 44.62 24.94 -25.81
C ALA A 111 45.39 23.69 -26.30
N THR A 112 44.68 22.57 -26.48
CA THR A 112 45.22 21.31 -27.04
C THR A 112 44.74 21.03 -28.46
N HIS A 113 43.69 21.71 -28.92
CA HIS A 113 43.05 21.52 -30.22
C HIS A 113 42.64 22.86 -30.84
N VAL A 114 42.47 22.89 -32.16
CA VAL A 114 41.84 23.99 -32.93
C VAL A 114 40.60 23.48 -33.66
N VAL A 115 39.58 24.34 -33.83
CA VAL A 115 38.41 24.04 -34.65
C VAL A 115 38.80 24.04 -36.12
N THR A 116 38.44 22.98 -36.86
CA THR A 116 38.75 22.84 -38.30
C THR A 116 37.53 22.58 -39.18
N ALA A 117 36.39 22.26 -38.59
CA ALA A 117 35.08 22.32 -39.23
C ALA A 117 33.97 22.65 -38.23
N VAL A 118 32.89 23.23 -38.73
CA VAL A 118 31.68 23.58 -37.98
C VAL A 118 30.45 23.20 -38.81
N LEU A 119 29.48 22.56 -38.17
CA LEU A 119 28.12 22.37 -38.67
C LEU A 119 27.22 23.37 -37.97
N TYR A 120 26.59 24.24 -38.75
CA TYR A 120 25.63 25.22 -38.28
C TYR A 120 24.21 24.66 -38.32
N GLY A 121 23.37 25.15 -37.43
CA GLY A 121 22.00 24.68 -37.22
C GLY A 121 21.29 25.43 -36.11
N ALA A 122 20.28 24.82 -35.53
CA ALA A 122 19.66 25.26 -34.28
C ALA A 122 18.95 24.09 -33.60
N GLN A 123 18.84 24.14 -32.29
CA GLN A 123 18.08 23.18 -31.48
C GLN A 123 17.02 23.90 -30.65
N ALA A 124 15.96 23.18 -30.31
CA ALA A 124 15.01 23.60 -29.28
C ALA A 124 14.45 22.38 -28.53
N TYR A 125 14.20 22.58 -27.24
CA TYR A 125 13.58 21.63 -26.34
C TYR A 125 12.36 22.28 -25.71
N PHE A 126 11.18 21.71 -25.98
CA PHE A 126 9.92 22.06 -25.35
C PHE A 126 9.66 20.98 -24.29
N ILE A 127 9.95 21.32 -23.04
CA ILE A 127 9.71 20.45 -21.88
C ILE A 127 8.27 20.68 -21.44
N PHE A 128 7.44 19.65 -21.48
CA PHE A 128 6.09 19.69 -20.95
C PHE A 128 6.03 18.95 -19.62
N ASP A 129 5.66 19.67 -18.57
CA ASP A 129 5.45 19.12 -17.23
C ASP A 129 3.94 19.12 -16.89
N ARG A 130 3.49 18.07 -16.19
CA ARG A 130 2.16 17.99 -15.60
C ARG A 130 2.24 17.35 -14.21
N GLN A 131 1.57 17.96 -13.22
CA GLN A 131 1.38 17.34 -11.91
C GLN A 131 0.31 16.23 -11.97
N VAL A 132 0.59 15.12 -11.29
CA VAL A 132 -0.27 13.93 -11.19
C VAL A 132 -0.82 13.81 -9.77
N SER A 133 -2.14 13.69 -9.63
CA SER A 133 -2.78 13.50 -8.33
C SER A 133 -2.63 12.06 -7.82
N SER A 134 -2.89 11.82 -6.53
CA SER A 134 -2.84 10.48 -5.92
C SER A 134 -3.92 9.52 -6.42
N GLU A 135 -4.91 10.01 -7.17
CA GLU A 135 -5.99 9.21 -7.76
C GLU A 135 -5.68 8.80 -9.22
N GLU A 136 -4.70 9.44 -9.86
CA GLU A 136 -4.32 9.23 -11.25
C GLU A 136 -3.10 8.31 -11.39
N LYS A 137 -3.14 7.36 -12.33
CA LYS A 137 -1.96 6.54 -12.60
C LYS A 137 -0.97 7.32 -13.46
N GLN A 138 0.18 7.66 -12.90
CA GLN A 138 1.23 8.42 -13.59
C GLN A 138 1.60 7.84 -14.97
N GLN A 139 1.61 6.51 -15.14
CA GLN A 139 1.90 5.87 -16.43
C GLN A 139 0.84 6.18 -17.52
N GLU A 140 -0.43 6.31 -17.14
CA GLU A 140 -1.53 6.62 -18.07
C GLU A 140 -1.40 8.08 -18.53
N ILE A 141 -1.28 9.01 -17.58
CA ILE A 141 -1.07 10.45 -17.85
C ILE A 141 0.19 10.68 -18.71
N HIS A 142 1.27 9.96 -18.43
CA HIS A 142 2.53 10.05 -19.17
C HIS A 142 2.39 9.54 -20.62
N GLY A 143 1.56 8.52 -20.84
CA GLY A 143 1.18 8.06 -22.18
C GLY A 143 0.34 9.10 -22.94
N GLU A 144 -0.64 9.71 -22.28
CA GLU A 144 -1.51 10.74 -22.86
C GLU A 144 -0.74 12.01 -23.23
N MET A 145 0.14 12.50 -22.35
CA MET A 145 1.08 13.59 -22.65
C MET A 145 1.90 13.28 -23.91
N LYS A 146 2.52 12.08 -23.98
CA LYS A 146 3.31 11.66 -25.14
C LYS A 146 2.49 11.66 -26.43
N LEU A 147 1.26 11.16 -26.39
CA LEU A 147 0.36 11.14 -27.55
C LEU A 147 -0.03 12.55 -28.01
N ALA A 148 -0.34 13.46 -27.08
CA ALA A 148 -0.67 14.85 -27.40
C ALA A 148 0.52 15.63 -27.98
N ILE A 149 1.72 15.46 -27.40
CA ILE A 149 2.94 16.17 -27.81
C ILE A 149 3.45 15.66 -29.17
N CYS A 150 3.30 14.36 -29.45
CA CYS A 150 3.56 13.76 -30.78
C CYS A 150 2.67 14.31 -31.93
N LYS A 151 1.66 15.15 -31.65
CA LYS A 151 0.86 15.84 -32.68
C LYS A 151 1.44 17.20 -33.09
N ILE A 152 2.21 17.89 -32.23
CA ILE A 152 2.67 19.27 -32.45
C ILE A 152 3.41 19.45 -33.80
N PRO A 153 4.37 18.57 -34.18
CA PRO A 153 5.04 18.68 -35.48
C PRO A 153 4.11 18.43 -36.68
N LYS A 154 3.06 17.60 -36.51
CA LYS A 154 2.14 17.19 -37.58
C LYS A 154 1.20 18.32 -37.98
N PHE A 155 0.60 18.99 -36.99
CA PHE A 155 -0.25 20.16 -37.23
C PHE A 155 0.50 21.26 -38.04
N THR A 156 1.80 21.41 -37.80
CA THR A 156 2.64 22.37 -38.54
C THR A 156 2.83 21.98 -40.01
N MET A 157 2.87 20.68 -40.34
CA MET A 157 3.00 20.19 -41.72
C MET A 157 1.70 20.24 -42.52
N GLU A 158 0.54 20.22 -41.86
CA GLU A 158 -0.78 20.20 -42.51
C GLU A 158 -1.34 21.61 -42.80
N GLY A 159 -0.67 22.67 -42.33
CA GLY A 159 -1.00 24.07 -42.64
C GLY A 159 -2.30 24.60 -42.01
N GLN A 160 -2.99 23.82 -41.19
CA GLN A 160 -4.20 24.23 -40.49
C GLN A 160 -3.87 24.92 -39.16
N GLY A 161 -4.16 26.22 -39.06
CA GLY A 161 -4.02 27.00 -37.82
C GLY A 161 -5.03 26.65 -36.71
N SER A 162 -5.88 25.65 -36.92
CA SER A 162 -6.86 25.16 -35.96
C SER A 162 -6.45 23.79 -35.42
N ILE A 163 -6.11 23.73 -34.13
CA ILE A 163 -5.73 22.49 -33.43
C ILE A 163 -6.97 21.59 -33.27
N ASP A 164 -7.09 20.58 -34.14
CA ASP A 164 -8.21 19.62 -34.11
C ASP A 164 -7.98 18.51 -33.08
N LEU A 165 -7.96 18.92 -31.82
CA LEU A 165 -8.01 18.03 -30.64
C LEU A 165 -9.47 17.77 -30.24
N LYS A 166 -9.74 16.54 -29.79
CA LYS A 166 -11.02 16.19 -29.16
C LYS A 166 -11.22 17.02 -27.88
N GLU A 167 -12.47 17.25 -27.46
CA GLU A 167 -12.75 18.02 -26.23
C GLU A 167 -12.06 17.44 -24.99
N THR A 168 -12.01 16.11 -24.88
CA THR A 168 -11.27 15.40 -23.81
C THR A 168 -9.76 15.64 -23.86
N GLU A 169 -9.20 15.80 -25.06
CA GLU A 169 -7.76 16.09 -25.24
C GLU A 169 -7.46 17.58 -24.98
N LYS A 170 -8.40 18.48 -25.28
CA LYS A 170 -8.28 19.93 -25.01
C LYS A 170 -8.19 20.20 -23.50
N ALA A 171 -9.11 19.64 -22.72
CA ALA A 171 -9.11 19.76 -21.26
C ALA A 171 -7.90 19.08 -20.58
N GLU A 172 -7.18 18.20 -21.28
CA GLU A 172 -5.95 17.58 -20.79
C GLU A 172 -4.72 18.44 -21.11
N VAL A 173 -4.56 18.94 -22.34
CA VAL A 173 -3.40 19.80 -22.70
C VAL A 173 -3.42 21.16 -22.02
N GLU A 174 -4.57 21.60 -21.51
CA GLU A 174 -4.70 22.80 -20.65
C GLU A 174 -4.01 22.62 -19.28
N LYS A 175 -3.71 21.39 -18.86
CA LYS A 175 -2.96 21.07 -17.63
C LYS A 175 -1.44 21.09 -17.82
N PHE A 176 -0.93 21.30 -19.03
CA PHE A 176 0.50 21.16 -19.34
C PHE A 176 1.23 22.50 -19.22
N GLU A 177 2.19 22.58 -18.30
CA GLU A 177 3.17 23.66 -18.22
C GLU A 177 4.28 23.42 -19.24
N CYS A 178 4.63 24.42 -20.04
CA CYS A 178 5.75 24.35 -20.99
C CYS A 178 6.95 25.16 -20.51
N THR A 179 8.15 24.59 -20.61
CA THR A 179 9.44 25.29 -20.47
C THR A 179 10.24 25.15 -21.76
N PHE A 180 10.80 26.25 -22.26
CA PHE A 180 11.53 26.31 -23.53
C PHE A 180 13.02 26.60 -23.33
N HIS A 181 13.87 25.72 -23.86
CA HIS A 181 15.30 25.96 -24.02
C HIS A 181 15.68 25.78 -25.49
N GLY A 182 16.14 26.83 -26.16
CA GLY A 182 16.47 26.78 -27.59
C GLY A 182 17.44 27.86 -28.03
N ASP A 183 17.94 27.72 -29.25
CA ASP A 183 18.88 28.67 -29.86
C ASP A 183 18.16 29.82 -30.60
N PHE A 184 16.82 29.83 -30.57
CA PHE A 184 15.96 30.77 -31.29
C PHE A 184 15.57 31.97 -30.43
N HIS A 185 15.61 33.16 -31.02
CA HIS A 185 15.17 34.41 -30.38
C HIS A 185 13.65 34.58 -30.51
N LEU A 186 12.89 33.88 -29.66
CA LEU A 186 11.43 34.02 -29.57
C LEU A 186 11.03 35.40 -29.02
N LYS A 187 9.89 35.93 -29.48
CA LYS A 187 9.27 37.16 -28.93
C LYS A 187 8.79 36.98 -27.49
N SER A 188 8.38 35.76 -27.15
CA SER A 188 7.97 35.32 -25.82
C SER A 188 8.17 33.80 -25.75
N ASN A 189 8.73 33.29 -24.65
CA ASN A 189 8.85 31.85 -24.47
C ASN A 189 7.46 31.22 -24.24
N PRO A 190 7.16 30.05 -24.82
CA PRO A 190 5.89 29.37 -24.60
C PRO A 190 5.80 28.79 -23.18
N SER A 191 4.70 29.08 -22.49
CA SER A 191 4.37 28.52 -21.17
C SER A 191 3.21 27.51 -21.20
N THR A 192 2.48 27.40 -22.31
CA THR A 192 1.33 26.50 -22.49
C THR A 192 1.52 25.59 -23.72
N TYR A 193 0.75 24.51 -23.81
CA TYR A 193 0.70 23.68 -25.03
C TYR A 193 0.34 24.48 -26.29
N GLN A 194 -0.63 25.40 -26.20
CA GLN A 194 -1.04 26.20 -27.35
C GLN A 194 0.06 27.17 -27.82
N ASP A 195 0.80 27.76 -26.89
CA ASP A 195 1.92 28.64 -27.22
C ASP A 195 3.12 27.87 -27.75
N ALA A 196 3.34 26.65 -27.26
CA ALA A 196 4.36 25.75 -27.81
C ALA A 196 4.06 25.36 -29.26
N VAL A 197 2.80 25.08 -29.63
CA VAL A 197 2.40 24.86 -31.03
C VAL A 197 2.69 26.09 -31.90
N LYS A 198 2.31 27.29 -31.45
CA LYS A 198 2.60 28.55 -32.15
C LYS A 198 4.12 28.74 -32.34
N ALA A 199 4.89 28.64 -31.26
CA ALA A 199 6.33 28.82 -31.28
C ALA A 199 7.03 27.79 -32.19
N TYR A 200 6.65 26.51 -32.11
CA TYR A 200 7.15 25.44 -32.98
C TYR A 200 6.94 25.77 -34.46
N SER A 201 5.73 26.24 -34.84
CA SER A 201 5.42 26.60 -36.22
C SER A 201 6.29 27.73 -36.78
N THR A 202 6.82 28.62 -35.93
CA THR A 202 7.69 29.74 -36.34
C THR A 202 9.19 29.40 -36.40
N LEU A 203 9.63 28.23 -35.88
CA LEU A 203 11.06 27.89 -35.84
C LEU A 203 11.76 27.85 -37.22
N PRO A 204 11.12 27.35 -38.31
CA PRO A 204 11.75 27.36 -39.63
C PRO A 204 11.99 28.79 -40.16
N GLU A 205 11.02 29.68 -40.00
CA GLU A 205 11.12 31.09 -40.42
C GLU A 205 12.21 31.83 -39.64
N LEU A 206 12.28 31.60 -38.32
CA LEU A 206 13.25 32.23 -37.43
C LEU A 206 14.71 31.83 -37.70
N LEU A 207 14.93 30.73 -38.44
CA LEU A 207 16.27 30.29 -38.87
C LEU A 207 16.81 31.13 -40.06
N GLY A 208 15.91 31.66 -40.88
CA GLY A 208 16.19 32.36 -42.15
C GLY A 208 16.55 31.40 -43.29
N ASP A 209 16.23 31.77 -44.53
CA ASP A 209 16.33 30.93 -45.75
C ASP A 209 17.73 30.32 -46.01
N LYS A 210 18.79 30.91 -45.44
CA LYS A 210 20.19 30.45 -45.56
C LYS A 210 20.81 30.01 -44.23
N GLY A 211 20.00 29.89 -43.17
CA GLY A 211 20.52 29.70 -41.82
C GLY A 211 21.27 30.92 -41.30
N GLU A 212 20.72 32.11 -41.56
CA GLU A 212 21.34 33.39 -41.20
C GLU A 212 21.42 33.58 -39.67
N ASN A 213 20.44 33.01 -38.95
CA ASN A 213 20.40 32.97 -37.48
C ASN A 213 20.94 31.63 -36.90
N ALA A 214 21.57 30.78 -37.72
CA ALA A 214 22.03 29.46 -37.29
C ALA A 214 23.31 29.53 -36.44
N VAL A 215 23.34 28.76 -35.35
CA VAL A 215 24.46 28.64 -34.40
C VAL A 215 25.31 27.39 -34.69
N PRO A 216 26.56 27.31 -34.22
CA PRO A 216 27.36 26.08 -34.23
C PRO A 216 26.70 24.95 -33.41
N VAL A 217 26.19 23.90 -34.07
CA VAL A 217 25.58 22.72 -33.41
C VAL A 217 26.52 21.51 -33.35
N LYS A 218 27.60 21.49 -34.13
CA LYS A 218 28.70 20.51 -33.98
C LYS A 218 30.01 21.09 -34.48
N VAL A 219 31.11 20.79 -33.78
CA VAL A 219 32.47 21.23 -34.14
C VAL A 219 33.41 20.04 -34.29
N TRP A 220 34.41 20.19 -35.17
CA TRP A 220 35.49 19.20 -35.36
C TRP A 220 36.80 19.80 -34.87
N LEU A 221 37.45 19.10 -33.95
CA LEU A 221 38.66 19.52 -33.27
C LEU A 221 39.88 18.78 -33.82
N TYR A 222 40.91 19.52 -34.24
CA TYR A 222 42.18 18.97 -34.71
C TYR A 222 43.29 19.18 -33.64
N PRO A 223 44.03 18.13 -33.22
CA PRO A 223 45.04 18.27 -32.18
C PRO A 223 46.21 19.18 -32.60
N LEU A 224 46.52 20.19 -31.80
CA LEU A 224 47.60 21.15 -32.09
C LEU A 224 48.99 20.48 -32.13
N ILE A 225 49.18 19.40 -31.38
CA ILE A 225 50.41 18.60 -31.36
C ILE A 225 50.73 17.97 -32.73
N LYS A 226 49.76 17.88 -33.65
CA LYS A 226 49.97 17.45 -35.05
C LYS A 226 50.42 18.59 -35.98
N LEU A 227 50.44 19.84 -35.49
CA LEU A 227 50.89 21.04 -36.20
C LEU A 227 52.28 21.49 -35.69
N ASP A 228 52.47 21.50 -34.36
CA ASP A 228 53.73 21.80 -33.71
C ASP A 228 53.90 20.96 -32.44
N SER A 229 55.07 20.32 -32.28
CA SER A 229 55.41 19.48 -31.13
C SER A 229 55.58 20.25 -29.81
N ARG A 230 55.59 21.60 -29.82
CA ARG A 230 55.60 22.45 -28.61
C ARG A 230 54.22 22.56 -27.95
N ALA A 231 53.15 22.35 -28.72
CA ALA A 231 51.77 22.55 -28.29
C ALA A 231 51.37 21.70 -27.07
N ALA A 232 50.36 22.15 -26.32
CA ALA A 232 49.81 21.32 -25.25
C ALA A 232 49.17 20.05 -25.82
N LYS A 233 49.41 18.94 -25.13
CA LYS A 233 48.92 17.61 -25.49
C LYS A 233 47.87 17.16 -24.48
N LEU A 234 46.84 16.46 -24.96
CA LEU A 234 45.97 15.66 -24.11
C LEU A 234 46.74 14.39 -23.73
N GLU A 235 47.14 14.27 -22.47
CA GLU A 235 47.97 13.17 -21.97
C GLU A 235 47.15 11.95 -21.55
N ARG A 236 45.95 12.19 -20.98
CA ARG A 236 45.03 11.13 -20.54
C ARG A 236 43.60 11.39 -21.05
N ILE A 237 42.96 10.33 -21.51
CA ILE A 237 41.50 10.24 -21.65
C ILE A 237 40.99 9.57 -20.38
N ILE A 238 39.91 10.08 -19.78
CA ILE A 238 39.33 9.52 -18.56
C ILE A 238 38.48 8.32 -18.93
N SER A 239 38.70 7.18 -18.27
CA SER A 239 37.95 5.94 -18.49
C SER A 239 36.43 6.10 -18.33
N ASP A 240 35.67 5.44 -19.21
CA ASP A 240 34.19 5.51 -19.21
C ASP A 240 33.58 4.98 -17.90
N TYR A 241 34.28 4.09 -17.18
CA TYR A 241 34.01 3.75 -15.77
C TYR A 241 33.74 5.02 -14.96
N LEU A 242 34.71 5.93 -14.92
CA LEU A 242 34.70 7.06 -13.97
C LEU A 242 33.70 8.13 -14.40
N VAL A 243 33.42 8.21 -15.71
CA VAL A 243 32.30 8.98 -16.26
C VAL A 243 30.96 8.42 -15.75
N MET A 244 30.73 7.11 -15.83
CA MET A 244 29.50 6.47 -15.36
C MET A 244 29.34 6.53 -13.82
N SER A 245 30.41 6.31 -13.05
CA SER A 245 30.36 6.44 -11.59
C SER A 245 30.05 7.87 -11.16
N ALA A 246 30.72 8.87 -11.74
CA ALA A 246 30.44 10.29 -11.43
C ALA A 246 29.03 10.71 -11.84
N GLN A 247 28.52 10.22 -12.97
CA GLN A 247 27.12 10.42 -13.37
C GLN A 247 26.13 9.79 -12.38
N THR A 248 26.37 8.55 -11.95
CA THR A 248 25.50 7.83 -11.01
C THR A 248 25.34 8.59 -9.69
N VAL A 249 26.43 9.10 -9.12
CA VAL A 249 26.42 9.91 -7.89
C VAL A 249 25.60 11.21 -8.07
N LEU A 250 25.62 11.81 -9.25
CA LEU A 250 24.85 13.03 -9.54
C LEU A 250 23.35 12.76 -9.78
N GLU A 251 23.01 11.63 -10.41
CA GLU A 251 21.61 11.17 -10.50
C GLU A 251 21.06 10.76 -9.12
N GLN A 252 21.89 10.19 -8.24
CA GLN A 252 21.55 9.92 -6.84
C GLN A 252 21.26 11.21 -6.07
N PHE A 253 22.14 12.23 -6.12
CA PHE A 253 21.85 13.51 -5.44
C PHE A 253 20.55 14.17 -5.94
N ASN A 254 20.27 14.11 -7.24
CA ASN A 254 19.00 14.59 -7.81
C ASN A 254 17.80 13.78 -7.29
N THR A 255 17.94 12.47 -7.11
CA THR A 255 16.88 11.60 -6.57
C THR A 255 16.54 11.98 -5.13
N ILE A 256 17.55 12.16 -4.28
CA ILE A 256 17.42 12.59 -2.89
C ILE A 256 16.78 14.00 -2.81
N GLU A 257 17.17 14.91 -3.70
CA GLU A 257 16.58 16.26 -3.79
C GLU A 257 15.09 16.24 -4.19
N ILE A 258 14.72 15.39 -5.16
CA ILE A 258 13.32 15.21 -5.61
C ILE A 258 12.46 14.58 -4.51
N GLN A 259 12.93 13.51 -3.86
CA GLN A 259 12.23 12.88 -2.74
C GLN A 259 12.03 13.88 -1.57
N SER A 260 13.06 14.66 -1.24
CA SER A 260 12.96 15.74 -0.24
C SER A 260 11.88 16.76 -0.61
N ASN A 261 11.80 17.17 -1.89
CA ASN A 261 10.78 18.12 -2.34
C ASN A 261 9.36 17.58 -2.16
N ASP A 262 9.11 16.31 -2.52
CA ASP A 262 7.80 15.69 -2.37
C ASP A 262 7.35 15.62 -0.91
N MET A 263 8.28 15.29 0.00
CA MET A 263 8.00 15.23 1.44
C MET A 263 7.80 16.62 2.06
N ILE A 264 8.49 17.66 1.57
CA ILE A 264 8.28 19.07 1.96
C ILE A 264 6.89 19.59 1.52
N GLN A 265 6.30 19.03 0.45
CA GLN A 265 4.96 19.39 -0.03
C GLN A 265 3.83 18.56 0.59
N ASP A 266 4.13 17.68 1.57
CA ASP A 266 3.11 16.87 2.22
C ASP A 266 2.28 17.66 3.24
N ILE A 267 1.00 17.31 3.40
CA ILE A 267 0.12 17.96 4.39
C ILE A 267 0.69 17.87 5.83
N VAL A 268 1.44 16.82 6.16
CA VAL A 268 2.10 16.70 7.48
C VAL A 268 3.18 17.75 7.69
N THR A 269 4.06 17.98 6.71
CA THR A 269 5.17 18.95 6.83
C THR A 269 4.71 20.40 6.62
N GLN A 270 3.55 20.60 6.00
CA GLN A 270 2.86 21.90 5.99
C GLN A 270 2.14 22.19 7.33
N THR A 271 1.78 21.15 8.10
CA THR A 271 1.13 21.29 9.42
C THR A 271 2.14 21.40 10.57
N PHE A 272 3.16 20.54 10.57
CA PHE A 272 4.14 20.40 11.65
C PHE A 272 5.52 20.89 11.19
N PRO A 273 5.98 22.09 11.64
CA PRO A 273 7.19 22.71 11.15
C PRO A 273 8.46 21.91 11.48
N GLU A 274 8.51 21.22 12.62
CA GLU A 274 9.68 20.43 13.05
C GLU A 274 10.01 19.29 12.06
N VAL A 275 8.99 18.67 11.46
CA VAL A 275 9.17 17.62 10.45
C VAL A 275 9.67 18.22 9.13
N ASN A 276 9.18 19.42 8.77
CA ASN A 276 9.66 20.16 7.61
C ASN A 276 11.13 20.55 7.78
N GLU A 277 11.50 21.11 8.93
CA GLU A 277 12.87 21.53 9.24
C GLU A 277 13.89 20.40 9.12
N LYS A 278 13.58 19.19 9.64
CA LYS A 278 14.43 17.99 9.44
C LYS A 278 14.74 17.74 7.96
N ILE A 279 13.73 17.77 7.09
CA ILE A 279 13.87 17.45 5.66
C ILE A 279 14.54 18.61 4.90
N GLN A 280 14.28 19.86 5.28
CA GLN A 280 14.99 21.04 4.76
C GLN A 280 16.48 20.99 5.11
N GLN A 281 16.84 20.60 6.33
CA GLN A 281 18.23 20.44 6.76
C GLN A 281 18.97 19.37 5.93
N LEU A 282 18.35 18.20 5.67
CA LEU A 282 18.90 17.22 4.73
C LEU A 282 19.10 17.84 3.34
N LYS A 283 18.06 18.45 2.78
CA LYS A 283 18.08 19.01 1.42
C LYS A 283 19.17 20.07 1.26
N GLN A 284 19.30 20.99 2.22
CA GLN A 284 20.32 22.03 2.22
C GLN A 284 21.73 21.43 2.32
N SER A 285 21.95 20.51 3.27
CA SER A 285 23.22 19.81 3.44
C SER A 285 23.62 19.03 2.19
N ASN A 286 22.67 18.31 1.58
CA ASN A 286 22.86 17.55 0.35
C ASN A 286 23.23 18.47 -0.83
N THR A 287 22.56 19.62 -0.96
CA THR A 287 22.86 20.63 -1.98
C THR A 287 24.28 21.19 -1.80
N GLN A 288 24.68 21.49 -0.55
CA GLN A 288 26.03 21.96 -0.24
C GLN A 288 27.10 20.88 -0.52
N TYR A 289 26.84 19.62 -0.19
CA TYR A 289 27.75 18.52 -0.52
C TYR A 289 27.88 18.32 -2.03
N LYS A 290 26.76 18.30 -2.77
CA LYS A 290 26.69 18.23 -4.24
C LYS A 290 27.58 19.30 -4.87
N LEU A 291 27.49 20.55 -4.44
CA LEU A 291 28.36 21.65 -4.90
C LEU A 291 29.84 21.42 -4.55
N ASN A 292 30.16 20.96 -3.34
CA ASN A 292 31.53 20.62 -2.94
C ASN A 292 32.13 19.45 -3.77
N PHE A 293 31.33 18.43 -4.06
CA PHE A 293 31.68 17.30 -4.92
C PHE A 293 31.93 17.75 -6.37
N MET A 294 31.04 18.58 -6.93
CA MET A 294 31.20 19.16 -8.26
C MET A 294 32.47 20.01 -8.35
N SER A 295 32.77 20.81 -7.33
CA SER A 295 33.99 21.61 -7.25
C SER A 295 35.25 20.73 -7.23
N LYS A 296 35.27 19.64 -6.45
CA LYS A 296 36.37 18.65 -6.44
C LYS A 296 36.58 18.02 -7.82
N LEU A 297 35.51 17.64 -8.53
CA LEU A 297 35.60 17.14 -9.90
C LEU A 297 36.18 18.21 -10.84
N SER A 298 35.66 19.43 -10.81
CA SER A 298 36.12 20.54 -11.68
C SER A 298 37.63 20.80 -11.59
N ALA A 299 38.23 20.63 -10.40
CA ALA A 299 39.66 20.81 -10.18
C ALA A 299 40.53 19.63 -10.67
N VAL A 300 40.02 18.40 -10.58
CA VAL A 300 40.78 17.18 -10.89
C VAL A 300 40.69 16.79 -12.37
N LEU A 301 39.55 16.99 -13.04
CA LEU A 301 39.36 16.58 -14.44
C LEU A 301 40.38 17.23 -15.42
N PRO A 302 40.73 18.53 -15.33
CA PRO A 302 41.77 19.12 -16.18
C PRO A 302 43.17 18.61 -15.82
N SER A 303 43.42 18.39 -14.52
CA SER A 303 44.71 17.93 -13.98
C SER A 303 45.06 16.51 -14.45
N ILE A 304 44.06 15.61 -14.54
CA ILE A 304 44.23 14.28 -15.14
C ILE A 304 44.56 14.40 -16.63
N ARG A 305 43.75 15.16 -17.38
CA ARG A 305 43.88 15.33 -18.84
C ARG A 305 45.20 15.95 -19.26
N GLY A 306 45.72 16.91 -18.49
CA GLY A 306 47.03 17.55 -18.68
C GLY A 306 48.22 16.72 -18.21
N GLY A 307 48.02 15.48 -17.73
CA GLY A 307 49.10 14.59 -17.33
C GLY A 307 49.60 14.77 -15.89
N VAL A 308 49.08 15.75 -15.14
CA VAL A 308 49.56 16.14 -13.81
C VAL A 308 49.07 15.19 -12.71
N GLN A 309 47.89 14.60 -12.88
CA GLN A 309 47.31 13.61 -11.96
C GLN A 309 46.94 12.31 -12.70
N GLU A 310 46.89 11.20 -11.97
CA GLU A 310 46.35 9.93 -12.45
C GLU A 310 44.83 9.85 -12.24
N GLU A 311 44.15 8.94 -12.94
CA GLU A 311 42.73 8.65 -12.72
C GLU A 311 42.39 8.25 -11.27
N GLU A 312 43.37 7.76 -10.51
CA GLU A 312 43.21 7.40 -9.11
C GLU A 312 42.76 8.60 -8.24
N SER A 313 43.12 9.84 -8.60
CA SER A 313 42.62 11.04 -7.90
C SER A 313 41.12 11.30 -8.11
N LEU A 314 40.54 10.79 -9.21
CA LEU A 314 39.08 10.81 -9.44
C LEU A 314 38.41 9.62 -8.74
N ARG A 315 39.05 8.44 -8.74
CA ARG A 315 38.59 7.29 -7.93
C ARG A 315 38.57 7.61 -6.44
N GLU A 316 39.58 8.33 -5.93
CA GLU A 316 39.63 8.79 -4.55
C GLU A 316 38.44 9.71 -4.20
N ILE A 317 38.03 10.61 -5.10
CA ILE A 317 36.83 11.46 -4.89
C ILE A 317 35.56 10.61 -4.79
N LEU A 318 35.41 9.58 -5.63
CA LEU A 318 34.24 8.69 -5.65
C LEU A 318 34.21 7.79 -4.40
N ASN A 319 35.33 7.17 -4.03
CA ASN A 319 35.42 6.35 -2.82
C ASN A 319 35.15 7.18 -1.55
N ASN A 320 35.67 8.41 -1.47
CA ASN A 320 35.37 9.34 -0.36
C ASN A 320 33.89 9.75 -0.30
N HIS A 321 33.11 9.61 -1.38
CA HIS A 321 31.66 9.80 -1.34
C HIS A 321 30.94 8.59 -0.77
N GLU A 322 31.25 7.38 -1.26
CA GLU A 322 30.69 6.11 -0.75
C GLU A 322 30.99 5.90 0.75
N GLU A 323 32.18 6.29 1.21
CA GLU A 323 32.57 6.22 2.64
C GLU A 323 31.99 7.36 3.51
N SER A 324 31.36 8.39 2.91
CA SER A 324 30.79 9.53 3.63
C SER A 324 29.36 9.26 4.11
N PRO A 325 28.84 9.98 5.13
CA PRO A 325 27.42 9.90 5.49
C PRO A 325 26.48 10.42 4.38
N PHE A 326 27.01 11.08 3.35
CA PHE A 326 26.28 11.53 2.16
C PHE A 326 26.11 10.46 1.07
N ASN A 327 26.58 9.23 1.29
CA ASN A 327 26.31 8.14 0.35
C ASN A 327 24.79 7.89 0.18
N PHE A 328 24.38 7.51 -1.02
CA PHE A 328 22.96 7.35 -1.37
C PHE A 328 22.21 6.37 -0.46
N LYS A 329 22.85 5.28 -0.02
CA LYS A 329 22.23 4.26 0.85
C LYS A 329 21.85 4.83 2.21
N ALA A 330 22.69 5.66 2.82
CA ALA A 330 22.40 6.33 4.08
C ALA A 330 21.27 7.37 3.94
N GLN A 331 21.39 8.26 2.93
CA GLN A 331 20.40 9.32 2.70
C GLN A 331 19.01 8.76 2.38
N HIS A 332 18.93 7.75 1.51
CA HIS A 332 17.66 7.12 1.13
C HIS A 332 17.06 6.29 2.27
N ALA A 333 17.87 5.69 3.14
CA ALA A 333 17.37 5.00 4.33
C ALA A 333 16.75 5.98 5.34
N TRP A 334 17.36 7.15 5.54
CA TRP A 334 16.81 8.19 6.42
C TRP A 334 15.52 8.81 5.85
N LEU A 335 15.49 9.10 4.54
CA LEU A 335 14.28 9.56 3.85
C LEU A 335 13.13 8.55 3.98
N ASN A 336 13.38 7.26 3.72
CA ASN A 336 12.40 6.18 3.91
C ASN A 336 11.85 6.15 5.34
N ASN A 337 12.67 6.42 6.36
CA ASN A 337 12.24 6.42 7.75
C ASN A 337 11.39 7.66 8.10
N ASN A 338 11.74 8.84 7.57
CA ASN A 338 10.92 10.04 7.69
C ASN A 338 9.61 9.93 6.90
N GLU A 339 9.60 9.20 5.78
CA GLU A 339 8.37 8.91 5.05
C GLU A 339 7.43 8.00 5.86
N ARG A 340 7.96 7.06 6.66
CA ARG A 340 7.15 6.27 7.61
C ARG A 340 6.54 7.16 8.69
N GLU A 341 7.29 8.13 9.20
CA GLU A 341 6.79 9.13 10.17
C GLU A 341 5.62 9.93 9.60
N ILE A 342 5.84 10.58 8.45
CA ILE A 342 4.80 11.31 7.71
C ILE A 342 3.59 10.40 7.44
N ASN A 343 3.80 9.18 6.97
CA ASN A 343 2.71 8.23 6.69
C ASN A 343 1.90 7.83 7.94
N ALA A 344 2.48 7.82 9.14
CA ALA A 344 1.76 7.57 10.39
C ALA A 344 0.95 8.81 10.84
N VAL A 345 1.57 9.99 10.83
CA VAL A 345 0.90 11.26 11.20
C VAL A 345 -0.24 11.57 10.24
N ARG A 346 -0.04 11.40 8.92
CA ARG A 346 -1.08 11.67 7.91
C ARG A 346 -2.34 10.83 8.11
N ARG A 347 -2.19 9.57 8.55
CA ARG A 347 -3.34 8.71 8.90
C ARG A 347 -4.14 9.28 10.07
N CYS A 348 -3.45 9.74 11.12
CA CYS A 348 -4.10 10.42 12.25
C CYS A 348 -4.87 11.67 11.81
N LEU A 349 -4.23 12.55 11.01
CA LEU A 349 -4.87 13.75 10.47
C LEU A 349 -6.08 13.41 9.58
N THR A 350 -6.02 12.33 8.81
CA THR A 350 -7.15 11.86 7.97
C THR A 350 -8.32 11.38 8.83
N ILE A 351 -8.05 10.71 9.95
CA ILE A 351 -9.04 10.19 10.91
C ILE A 351 -9.64 11.32 11.78
N LEU A 352 -8.86 12.37 12.05
CA LEU A 352 -9.25 13.54 12.85
C LEU A 352 -9.47 14.80 12.00
N LYS A 353 -9.80 14.65 10.71
CA LYS A 353 -9.91 15.75 9.71
C LYS A 353 -10.82 16.92 10.10
N ASP A 354 -11.77 16.68 11.00
CA ASP A 354 -12.77 17.66 11.48
C ASP A 354 -12.30 18.39 12.76
N ILE A 355 -11.06 18.12 13.22
CA ILE A 355 -10.39 18.72 14.38
C ILE A 355 -9.24 19.60 13.89
N HIS A 356 -9.10 20.80 14.45
CA HIS A 356 -8.03 21.73 14.06
C HIS A 356 -6.65 21.20 14.47
N ALA A 357 -5.69 21.26 13.56
CA ALA A 357 -4.29 20.93 13.81
C ALA A 357 -3.49 22.22 13.98
N VAL A 358 -2.95 22.41 15.18
CA VAL A 358 -2.24 23.62 15.60
C VAL A 358 -0.80 23.56 15.12
N SER A 359 -0.37 24.64 14.46
CA SER A 359 0.91 24.74 13.75
C SER A 359 2.04 25.37 14.57
N SER A 360 1.69 26.01 15.70
CA SER A 360 2.67 26.63 16.61
C SER A 360 2.14 26.65 18.05
N VAL A 361 3.05 26.64 19.03
CA VAL A 361 2.69 26.67 20.47
C VAL A 361 1.82 27.89 20.80
N ASN A 362 2.15 29.05 20.22
CA ASN A 362 1.42 30.31 20.40
C ASN A 362 -0.10 30.21 20.10
N GLU A 363 -0.48 29.40 19.09
CA GLU A 363 -1.86 29.22 18.66
C GLU A 363 -2.67 28.34 19.65
N LEU A 364 -1.98 27.53 20.48
CA LEU A 364 -2.58 26.89 21.66
C LEU A 364 -2.62 27.85 22.85
N ASP A 365 -1.55 28.62 23.08
CA ASP A 365 -1.46 29.59 24.18
C ASP A 365 -2.57 30.67 24.11
N GLU A 366 -2.94 31.12 22.90
CA GLU A 366 -4.05 32.06 22.69
C GLU A 366 -5.41 31.48 23.11
N GLU A 367 -5.63 30.18 22.94
CA GLU A 367 -6.86 29.50 23.38
C GLU A 367 -6.82 29.12 24.87
N GLU A 368 -5.65 28.81 25.43
CA GLU A 368 -5.48 28.62 26.88
C GLU A 368 -5.79 29.91 27.67
N LEU A 369 -5.60 31.09 27.05
CA LEU A 369 -5.99 32.39 27.62
C LEU A 369 -7.48 32.75 27.44
N ASN A 370 -8.29 31.91 26.78
CA ASN A 370 -9.69 32.21 26.49
C ASN A 370 -10.63 31.87 27.67
N ASN A 371 -11.16 32.91 28.32
CA ASN A 371 -12.10 32.80 29.44
C ASN A 371 -13.42 32.07 29.14
N GLU A 372 -13.79 31.83 27.88
CA GLU A 372 -14.97 31.02 27.53
C GLU A 372 -14.70 29.51 27.51
N THR A 373 -13.42 29.11 27.40
CA THR A 373 -12.98 27.71 27.28
C THR A 373 -12.55 27.17 28.65
N GLU A 374 -13.28 26.18 29.19
CA GLU A 374 -12.98 25.60 30.51
C GLU A 374 -11.98 24.43 30.40
N ASN A 375 -12.03 23.68 29.30
CA ASN A 375 -11.22 22.48 29.08
C ASN A 375 -10.68 22.45 27.65
N ILE A 376 -9.40 22.16 27.48
CA ILE A 376 -8.75 21.98 26.17
C ILE A 376 -8.11 20.60 26.12
N VAL A 377 -8.57 19.76 25.18
CA VAL A 377 -8.13 18.38 25.00
C VAL A 377 -7.28 18.30 23.73
N CYS A 378 -5.99 17.98 23.87
CA CYS A 378 -5.06 17.93 22.74
C CYS A 378 -4.65 16.49 22.45
N PHE A 379 -4.86 16.01 21.22
CA PHE A 379 -4.18 14.83 20.72
C PHE A 379 -2.75 15.25 20.34
N THR A 380 -1.77 14.77 21.11
CA THR A 380 -0.40 15.29 21.08
C THR A 380 0.54 14.26 20.51
N PHE A 381 1.25 14.58 19.42
CA PHE A 381 2.41 13.80 18.99
C PHE A 381 3.63 14.16 19.84
N THR A 382 4.25 13.15 20.44
CA THR A 382 5.33 13.33 21.41
C THR A 382 6.74 13.19 20.83
N SER A 383 6.86 12.53 19.67
CA SER A 383 8.15 12.14 19.08
C SER A 383 8.59 12.92 17.83
N LEU A 384 7.77 13.81 17.26
CA LEU A 384 8.16 14.57 16.04
C LEU A 384 9.39 15.47 16.28
N HIS A 385 9.50 15.97 17.51
CA HIS A 385 10.60 16.80 18.01
C HIS A 385 11.86 16.00 18.36
N GLU A 386 11.86 14.65 18.27
CA GLU A 386 13.05 13.86 18.61
C GLU A 386 14.24 14.24 17.71
N PRO A 387 15.44 14.49 18.29
CA PRO A 387 16.59 14.98 17.55
C PRO A 387 17.17 13.92 16.62
N GLU A 388 17.62 14.34 15.44
CA GLU A 388 18.14 13.46 14.37
C GLU A 388 19.67 13.40 14.38
N PRO A 389 20.32 12.33 14.91
CA PRO A 389 21.79 12.28 14.99
C PRO A 389 22.44 12.28 13.60
N TYR A 390 21.74 11.73 12.60
CA TYR A 390 22.22 11.67 11.22
C TYR A 390 22.33 13.06 10.57
N LEU A 391 21.43 13.99 10.86
CA LEU A 391 21.53 15.37 10.33
C LEU A 391 22.74 16.10 10.94
N GLU A 392 23.02 15.86 12.23
CA GLU A 392 24.20 16.40 12.89
C GLU A 392 25.50 15.74 12.36
N ASP A 393 25.51 14.44 12.02
CA ASP A 393 26.64 13.79 11.32
C ASP A 393 26.91 14.42 9.95
N LEU A 394 25.87 14.68 9.14
CA LEU A 394 26.00 15.34 7.84
C LEU A 394 26.61 16.75 7.98
N LYS A 395 26.13 17.52 8.97
CA LYS A 395 26.63 18.86 9.30
C LYS A 395 28.10 18.83 9.76
N ASN A 396 28.47 17.96 10.70
CA ASN A 396 29.85 17.80 11.16
C ASN A 396 30.79 17.37 10.02
N TYR A 397 30.33 16.52 9.09
CA TYR A 397 31.12 16.17 7.91
C TYR A 397 31.34 17.38 6.99
N LEU A 398 30.35 18.25 6.78
CA LEU A 398 30.52 19.48 6.00
C LEU A 398 31.47 20.48 6.68
N GLU A 399 31.34 20.69 7.99
CA GLU A 399 32.19 21.60 8.77
C GLU A 399 33.66 21.13 8.82
N THR A 400 33.90 19.82 8.95
CA THR A 400 35.26 19.25 8.89
C THR A 400 35.88 19.30 7.49
N GLN A 401 35.10 19.14 6.41
CA GLN A 401 35.58 19.34 5.03
C GLN A 401 35.99 20.79 4.74
N ALA A 402 35.32 21.77 5.35
CA ALA A 402 35.71 23.18 5.29
C ALA A 402 36.97 23.47 6.14
N SER A 403 37.05 22.87 7.32
CA SER A 403 38.09 23.10 8.32
C SER A 403 39.37 22.29 8.06
N LYS A 404 40.11 22.64 7.00
CA LYS A 404 41.34 21.94 6.58
C LYS A 404 42.50 22.00 7.60
N ASN A 405 42.46 21.18 8.64
CA ASN A 405 43.68 20.68 9.31
C ASN A 405 43.45 19.45 10.20
N THR A 406 44.49 18.59 10.27
CA THR A 406 44.70 17.52 11.26
C THR A 406 43.99 16.16 11.04
N GLN A 407 44.81 15.17 10.63
CA GLN A 407 44.66 13.71 10.78
C GLN A 407 43.49 12.99 10.06
N ARG A 408 43.77 11.75 9.63
CA ARG A 408 42.76 10.76 9.25
C ARG A 408 42.00 10.34 10.52
N SER A 409 40.78 10.82 10.70
CA SER A 409 39.82 10.15 11.59
C SER A 409 39.53 8.76 11.05
N THR A 410 39.24 7.80 11.93
CA THR A 410 39.04 6.41 11.54
C THR A 410 37.73 6.23 10.78
N THR A 411 37.81 5.95 9.48
CA THR A 411 36.72 5.35 8.69
C THR A 411 36.17 4.10 9.41
N SER A 412 34.90 3.74 9.18
CA SER A 412 34.14 2.63 9.79
C SER A 412 33.30 2.94 11.05
N LYS A 413 32.56 4.07 11.06
CA LYS A 413 31.50 4.33 12.07
C LYS A 413 30.13 4.81 11.55
N TYR A 414 30.03 5.34 10.33
CA TYR A 414 28.78 5.92 9.82
C TYR A 414 27.78 4.90 9.24
N LEU A 415 28.07 3.60 9.31
CA LEU A 415 27.06 2.55 9.25
C LEU A 415 26.78 2.08 10.69
N HIS A 416 25.51 1.89 11.02
CA HIS A 416 25.00 1.40 12.31
C HIS A 416 25.04 2.39 13.50
N GLN A 417 24.70 3.66 13.27
CA GLN A 417 23.69 4.26 14.14
C GLN A 417 22.33 4.14 13.46
N GLU A 418 21.49 3.26 14.01
CA GLU A 418 20.08 3.19 13.62
C GLU A 418 19.42 4.52 14.00
N SER A 419 18.90 5.26 13.02
CA SER A 419 18.01 6.40 13.30
C SER A 419 16.88 5.89 14.19
N LYS A 420 16.74 6.44 15.40
CA LYS A 420 15.88 5.93 16.47
C LYS A 420 14.40 5.99 16.04
N GLN A 421 13.94 4.96 15.32
CA GLN A 421 12.65 4.97 14.66
C GLN A 421 11.54 4.78 15.69
N TRP A 422 11.07 5.88 16.29
CA TRP A 422 10.00 5.88 17.27
C TRP A 422 8.72 5.22 16.73
N VAL A 423 8.45 5.35 15.42
CA VAL A 423 7.36 4.68 14.70
C VAL A 423 7.62 3.18 14.62
N SER A 424 7.00 2.43 15.55
CA SER A 424 7.20 1.00 15.75
C SER A 424 5.87 0.31 15.96
N SER A 425 5.85 -1.03 15.98
CA SER A 425 4.63 -1.79 16.28
C SER A 425 4.06 -1.47 17.67
N GLU A 426 4.90 -1.09 18.64
CA GLU A 426 4.45 -0.74 19.98
C GLU A 426 3.85 0.68 20.04
N THR A 427 4.54 1.68 19.48
CA THR A 427 4.01 3.06 19.45
C THR A 427 2.78 3.16 18.57
N ASN A 428 2.71 2.46 17.42
CA ASN A 428 1.48 2.37 16.62
C ASN A 428 0.27 1.86 17.43
N LEU A 429 0.47 0.92 18.36
CA LEU A 429 -0.59 0.47 19.27
C LEU A 429 -0.94 1.53 20.34
N LYS A 430 0.04 2.26 20.89
CA LYS A 430 -0.20 3.37 21.83
C LYS A 430 -0.98 4.51 21.16
N ILE A 431 -0.57 4.92 19.96
CA ILE A 431 -1.21 5.97 19.18
C ILE A 431 -2.63 5.53 18.79
N ARG A 432 -2.83 4.31 18.27
CA ARG A 432 -4.18 3.77 17.99
C ARG A 432 -5.05 3.76 19.25
N MET A 433 -4.50 3.40 20.43
CA MET A 433 -5.23 3.43 21.70
C MET A 433 -5.70 4.85 22.05
N TYR A 434 -4.80 5.84 22.09
CA TYR A 434 -5.17 7.23 22.38
C TYR A 434 -6.09 7.84 21.30
N LEU A 435 -5.95 7.44 20.04
CA LEU A 435 -6.78 7.93 18.93
C LEU A 435 -8.25 7.52 19.10
N ASN A 436 -8.51 6.26 19.48
CA ASN A 436 -9.86 5.81 19.83
C ASN A 436 -10.45 6.62 21.01
N VAL A 437 -9.67 6.79 22.09
CA VAL A 437 -10.12 7.53 23.29
C VAL A 437 -10.38 9.00 22.96
N PHE A 438 -9.56 9.61 22.11
CA PHE A 438 -9.76 11.00 21.67
C PHE A 438 -11.01 11.16 20.81
N GLN A 439 -11.25 10.25 19.85
CA GLN A 439 -12.50 10.24 19.07
C GLN A 439 -13.74 10.02 19.96
N GLU A 440 -13.64 9.18 21.00
CA GLU A 440 -14.73 8.98 21.98
C GLU A 440 -15.00 10.26 22.80
N LEU A 441 -13.95 10.93 23.28
CA LEU A 441 -14.07 12.22 23.99
C LEU A 441 -14.67 13.33 23.11
N VAL A 442 -14.24 13.44 21.84
CA VAL A 442 -14.82 14.35 20.83
C VAL A 442 -16.31 14.09 20.64
N ASN A 443 -16.71 12.81 20.55
CA ASN A 443 -18.10 12.44 20.35
C ASN A 443 -18.97 12.72 21.58
N ILE A 444 -18.48 12.44 22.79
CA ILE A 444 -19.20 12.70 24.05
C ILE A 444 -19.37 14.21 24.30
N ASN A 445 -18.36 15.02 23.97
CA ASN A 445 -18.37 16.47 24.22
C ASN A 445 -18.85 17.31 23.03
N ARG A 446 -19.42 16.71 21.98
CA ARG A 446 -19.76 17.40 20.71
C ARG A 446 -20.67 18.63 20.89
N GLU A 447 -21.54 18.63 21.91
CA GLU A 447 -22.43 19.76 22.23
C GLU A 447 -21.87 20.70 23.33
N ASN A 448 -20.77 20.32 23.98
CA ASN A 448 -20.19 21.01 25.12
C ASN A 448 -19.26 22.14 24.67
N LYS A 449 -19.84 23.34 24.44
CA LYS A 449 -19.11 24.55 24.00
C LYS A 449 -17.94 25.00 24.90
N LYS A 450 -17.84 24.50 26.14
CA LYS A 450 -16.75 24.80 27.07
C LYS A 450 -15.53 23.89 26.91
N THR A 451 -15.61 22.85 26.08
CA THR A 451 -14.53 21.91 25.81
C THR A 451 -14.11 22.03 24.34
N LYS A 452 -12.83 22.31 24.09
CA LYS A 452 -12.24 22.37 22.75
C LYS A 452 -11.26 21.23 22.51
N PHE A 453 -11.08 20.89 21.24
CA PHE A 453 -10.28 19.76 20.77
C PHE A 453 -9.29 20.21 19.70
N PHE A 454 -8.03 19.81 19.86
CA PHE A 454 -6.95 20.15 18.92
C PHE A 454 -6.03 18.96 18.67
N ILE A 455 -5.30 18.99 17.56
CA ILE A 455 -4.15 18.13 17.28
C ILE A 455 -2.90 19.01 17.41
N VAL A 456 -1.89 18.56 18.17
CA VAL A 456 -0.68 19.33 18.45
C VAL A 456 0.57 18.44 18.43
N SER A 457 1.75 19.04 18.44
CA SER A 457 3.03 18.35 18.69
C SER A 457 3.72 18.97 19.91
N LYS A 458 4.29 18.16 20.79
CA LYS A 458 5.04 18.64 21.97
C LYS A 458 5.97 17.53 22.46
N GLU A 459 7.26 17.79 22.58
CA GLU A 459 8.26 16.79 22.97
C GLU A 459 7.93 16.12 24.32
N ASP A 460 7.93 14.79 24.35
CA ASP A 460 7.92 13.99 25.59
C ASP A 460 8.78 12.73 25.38
N GLN A 461 9.94 12.71 26.03
CA GLN A 461 10.91 11.61 25.92
C GLN A 461 10.56 10.38 26.79
N GLU A 462 9.67 10.54 27.78
CA GLU A 462 9.23 9.43 28.65
C GLU A 462 8.13 8.61 27.96
N PHE A 463 7.32 9.25 27.10
CA PHE A 463 6.16 8.63 26.45
C PHE A 463 6.15 8.82 24.91
N PRO A 464 7.06 8.14 24.17
CA PRO A 464 7.17 8.27 22.73
C PRO A 464 5.93 7.77 21.95
N GLY A 465 5.66 8.44 20.83
CA GLY A 465 4.48 8.20 19.99
C GLY A 465 3.47 9.35 20.03
N ALA A 466 2.38 9.15 20.77
CA ALA A 466 1.36 10.15 21.00
C ALA A 466 0.64 9.94 22.35
N CYS A 467 0.00 11.00 22.85
CA CYS A 467 -0.80 11.02 24.06
C CYS A 467 -2.02 11.93 23.95
N ILE A 468 -2.82 12.00 25.02
CA ILE A 468 -3.83 13.04 25.20
C ILE A 468 -3.36 13.95 26.35
N LEU A 469 -3.33 15.26 26.11
CA LEU A 469 -3.16 16.28 27.14
C LEU A 469 -4.51 16.92 27.47
N LEU A 470 -4.70 17.29 28.73
CA LEU A 470 -5.87 18.06 29.19
C LEU A 470 -5.41 19.29 29.95
N HIS A 471 -5.71 20.46 29.41
CA HIS A 471 -5.55 21.77 30.05
C HIS A 471 -6.90 22.22 30.62
N GLU A 472 -6.90 22.78 31.83
CA GLU A 472 -8.10 23.22 32.55
C GLU A 472 -7.94 24.68 32.96
N ASN A 473 -8.83 25.56 32.48
CA ASN A 473 -8.78 27.01 32.74
C ASN A 473 -7.38 27.62 32.44
N GLY A 474 -6.77 27.25 31.31
CA GLY A 474 -5.46 27.76 30.88
C GLY A 474 -4.25 27.15 31.62
N ALA A 475 -4.37 25.95 32.19
CA ALA A 475 -3.25 25.25 32.82
C ALA A 475 -3.26 23.75 32.53
N LEU A 476 -2.12 23.19 32.07
CA LEU A 476 -1.93 21.75 31.87
C LEU A 476 -2.19 20.99 33.18
N LYS A 477 -3.20 20.11 33.17
CA LYS A 477 -3.66 19.40 34.37
C LYS A 477 -3.39 17.91 34.34
N TYR A 478 -3.52 17.26 33.18
CA TYR A 478 -3.23 15.85 33.01
C TYR A 478 -2.40 15.61 31.74
N ILE A 479 -1.32 14.85 31.89
CA ILE A 479 -0.53 14.25 30.82
C ILE A 479 -0.97 12.78 30.71
N HIS A 480 -1.12 12.23 29.51
CA HIS A 480 -1.70 10.89 29.27
C HIS A 480 -3.13 10.73 29.83
N PHE A 481 -3.97 11.74 29.60
CA PHE A 481 -5.38 11.68 29.99
C PHE A 481 -6.08 10.45 29.40
N LYS A 482 -6.88 9.78 30.23
CA LYS A 482 -7.64 8.57 29.89
C LYS A 482 -9.06 8.71 30.43
N ILE A 483 -10.02 8.20 29.67
CA ILE A 483 -11.34 7.84 30.21
C ILE A 483 -11.15 6.76 31.30
N PRO A 484 -12.05 6.67 32.30
CA PRO A 484 -11.94 5.65 33.34
C PRO A 484 -11.95 4.23 32.75
N ALA A 485 -11.30 3.29 33.42
CA ALA A 485 -11.25 1.90 32.97
C ALA A 485 -12.65 1.25 33.01
N LYS A 486 -12.80 0.13 32.27
CA LYS A 486 -14.01 -0.71 32.37
C LYS A 486 -14.14 -1.17 33.83
N PRO A 487 -15.29 -0.95 34.49
CA PRO A 487 -15.49 -1.40 35.86
C PRO A 487 -15.68 -2.92 35.92
N ASP A 488 -15.35 -3.50 37.07
CA ASP A 488 -15.70 -4.88 37.41
C ASP A 488 -17.23 -5.06 37.53
N VAL A 489 -17.69 -6.32 37.49
CA VAL A 489 -19.09 -6.70 37.73
C VAL A 489 -19.54 -6.15 39.09
N PRO A 490 -20.69 -5.44 39.19
CA PRO A 490 -21.14 -4.90 40.47
C PRO A 490 -21.49 -6.04 41.44
N GLU A 491 -21.00 -5.94 42.69
CA GLU A 491 -21.26 -6.92 43.73
C GLU A 491 -22.68 -6.73 44.28
N VAL A 492 -23.49 -7.78 44.32
CA VAL A 492 -24.87 -7.71 44.83
C VAL A 492 -24.85 -7.84 46.35
N CYS A 493 -25.08 -6.74 47.08
CA CYS A 493 -24.95 -6.71 48.53
C CYS A 493 -26.29 -6.90 49.28
N ASP A 494 -27.39 -6.39 48.74
CA ASP A 494 -28.73 -6.61 49.30
C ASP A 494 -29.81 -6.67 48.21
N VAL A 495 -30.85 -7.47 48.45
CA VAL A 495 -31.93 -7.76 47.51
C VAL A 495 -33.26 -7.82 48.25
N THR A 496 -33.98 -6.70 48.28
CA THR A 496 -35.32 -6.61 48.87
C THR A 496 -36.39 -7.04 47.84
N HIS A 497 -37.65 -6.89 48.20
CA HIS A 497 -38.77 -7.12 47.29
C HIS A 497 -38.94 -6.05 46.21
N ASP A 498 -38.34 -4.88 46.40
CA ASP A 498 -38.60 -3.65 45.65
C ASP A 498 -37.30 -2.89 45.29
N SER A 499 -36.15 -3.37 45.76
CA SER A 499 -34.86 -2.76 45.53
C SER A 499 -33.72 -3.78 45.46
N VAL A 500 -32.65 -3.40 44.76
CA VAL A 500 -31.36 -4.11 44.76
C VAL A 500 -30.27 -3.10 45.07
N THR A 501 -29.46 -3.38 46.09
CA THR A 501 -28.29 -2.59 46.45
C THR A 501 -27.03 -3.29 45.96
N LEU A 502 -26.32 -2.60 45.08
CA LEU A 502 -25.07 -3.04 44.48
C LEU A 502 -23.91 -2.26 45.09
N LYS A 503 -22.78 -2.93 45.34
CA LYS A 503 -21.51 -2.27 45.59
C LYS A 503 -20.72 -2.17 44.29
N VAL A 504 -20.19 -0.98 44.04
CA VAL A 504 -19.33 -0.63 42.92
C VAL A 504 -17.94 -0.26 43.46
N VAL A 505 -16.90 -0.80 42.82
CA VAL A 505 -15.51 -0.55 43.21
C VAL A 505 -14.89 0.37 42.16
N PRO A 506 -14.29 1.51 42.54
CA PRO A 506 -13.59 2.36 41.58
C PRO A 506 -12.41 1.61 40.95
N PRO A 507 -12.15 1.75 39.64
CA PRO A 507 -10.98 1.12 39.02
C PRO A 507 -9.68 1.63 39.65
N SER A 508 -8.75 0.72 39.94
CA SER A 508 -7.54 1.00 40.73
C SER A 508 -6.53 1.93 40.06
N SER A 509 -6.71 2.27 38.78
CA SER A 509 -5.88 3.20 38.01
C SER A 509 -6.29 4.67 38.12
N ASP A 510 -7.50 4.97 38.58
CA ASP A 510 -8.19 6.24 38.26
C ASP A 510 -8.40 7.16 39.48
N ALA A 511 -7.66 6.91 40.57
CA ALA A 511 -7.89 7.48 41.91
C ALA A 511 -7.88 9.03 41.99
N ASP A 512 -7.19 9.72 41.07
CA ASP A 512 -7.10 11.18 41.01
C ASP A 512 -8.27 11.86 40.26
N GLN A 513 -9.20 11.09 39.68
CA GLN A 513 -10.40 11.63 39.05
C GLN A 513 -11.59 11.68 40.03
N LYS A 514 -12.42 12.74 39.92
CA LYS A 514 -13.72 12.79 40.62
C LYS A 514 -14.75 11.94 39.87
N LEU A 515 -14.67 10.63 40.07
CA LEU A 515 -15.57 9.66 39.46
C LEU A 515 -17.01 9.80 40.00
N LYS A 516 -17.98 9.59 39.12
CA LYS A 516 -19.40 9.34 39.42
C LYS A 516 -19.81 8.00 38.81
N TYR A 517 -21.03 7.54 39.11
CA TYR A 517 -21.53 6.26 38.61
C TYR A 517 -22.92 6.40 37.97
N ARG A 518 -23.07 5.77 36.80
CA ARG A 518 -24.35 5.58 36.12
C ARG A 518 -24.64 4.08 36.10
N LEU A 519 -25.73 3.67 36.73
CA LEU A 519 -26.18 2.30 36.78
C LEU A 519 -27.18 2.02 35.66
N GLU A 520 -27.18 0.81 35.13
CA GLU A 520 -28.08 0.35 34.07
C GLU A 520 -28.69 -1.00 34.47
N TYR A 521 -30.02 -1.13 34.34
CA TYR A 521 -30.75 -2.35 34.70
C TYR A 521 -31.87 -2.66 33.70
N LYS A 522 -32.24 -3.93 33.56
CA LYS A 522 -33.40 -4.36 32.74
C LYS A 522 -34.05 -5.60 33.35
N CYS A 523 -35.35 -5.80 33.11
CA CYS A 523 -35.95 -7.12 33.30
C CYS A 523 -35.54 -8.04 32.13
N ILE A 524 -35.42 -9.35 32.37
CA ILE A 524 -35.03 -10.35 31.35
C ILE A 524 -35.93 -10.31 30.09
N ASN A 525 -37.21 -9.94 30.26
CA ASN A 525 -38.18 -9.87 29.17
C ASN A 525 -38.12 -8.54 28.37
N GLN A 526 -37.21 -7.63 28.72
CA GLN A 526 -37.01 -6.34 28.05
C GLN A 526 -35.70 -6.32 27.25
N LYS A 527 -35.71 -5.63 26.10
CA LYS A 527 -34.53 -5.47 25.24
C LYS A 527 -33.70 -4.23 25.55
N GLU A 528 -34.32 -3.23 26.17
CA GLU A 528 -33.71 -1.93 26.48
C GLU A 528 -33.30 -1.85 27.95
N TRP A 529 -32.33 -0.99 28.25
CA TRP A 529 -31.81 -0.77 29.60
C TRP A 529 -32.39 0.50 30.21
N SER A 530 -32.99 0.38 31.39
CA SER A 530 -33.32 1.51 32.25
C SER A 530 -32.05 2.07 32.89
N ILE A 531 -31.92 3.40 32.95
CA ILE A 531 -30.72 4.08 33.44
C ILE A 531 -31.03 4.86 34.72
N GLN A 532 -30.15 4.75 35.72
CA GLN A 532 -30.20 5.52 36.97
C GLN A 532 -28.84 6.16 37.24
N SER A 533 -28.78 7.50 37.24
CA SER A 533 -27.56 8.25 37.54
C SER A 533 -27.43 8.50 39.05
N SER A 534 -26.24 8.28 39.62
CA SER A 534 -25.92 8.70 40.99
C SER A 534 -25.32 10.10 41.02
N THR A 535 -25.71 10.91 42.00
CA THR A 535 -25.13 12.25 42.24
C THR A 535 -23.91 12.23 43.15
N ASP A 536 -23.70 11.16 43.91
CA ASP A 536 -22.83 11.17 45.10
C ASP A 536 -21.82 10.02 45.15
N LYS A 537 -20.77 10.23 45.95
CA LYS A 537 -19.54 9.42 46.03
C LYS A 537 -19.68 8.06 46.74
N THR A 538 -20.86 7.47 46.81
CA THR A 538 -21.04 6.20 47.52
C THR A 538 -20.57 5.02 46.66
N GLU A 539 -19.74 4.15 47.24
CA GLU A 539 -19.41 2.83 46.68
C GLU A 539 -20.62 1.88 46.64
N THR A 540 -21.80 2.32 47.09
CA THR A 540 -23.06 1.59 47.02
C THR A 540 -24.11 2.37 46.24
N LEU A 541 -24.86 1.65 45.41
CA LEU A 541 -25.90 2.15 44.51
C LEU A 541 -27.16 1.28 44.67
N THR A 542 -28.28 1.91 45.02
CA THR A 542 -29.57 1.20 45.19
C THR A 542 -30.53 1.56 44.06
N VAL A 543 -30.96 0.55 43.31
CA VAL A 543 -32.13 0.66 42.41
C VAL A 543 -33.37 0.35 43.22
N SER A 544 -34.39 1.20 43.17
CA SER A 544 -35.65 1.03 43.89
C SER A 544 -36.86 1.15 42.96
N GLY A 545 -38.02 0.65 43.39
CA GLY A 545 -39.22 0.55 42.55
C GLY A 545 -39.23 -0.67 41.61
N LEU A 546 -38.38 -1.67 41.88
CA LEU A 546 -38.39 -2.94 41.16
C LEU A 546 -39.64 -3.75 41.53
N GLN A 547 -40.12 -4.60 40.62
CA GLN A 547 -41.23 -5.51 40.90
C GLN A 547 -40.78 -6.74 41.70
N PRO A 548 -41.50 -7.16 42.76
CA PRO A 548 -41.20 -8.36 43.54
C PRO A 548 -41.16 -9.66 42.72
N ASN A 549 -40.42 -10.67 43.22
CA ASN A 549 -40.27 -11.99 42.60
C ASN A 549 -39.85 -11.98 41.11
N THR A 550 -39.29 -10.86 40.63
CA THR A 550 -38.94 -10.64 39.22
C THR A 550 -37.43 -10.66 39.03
N GLU A 551 -36.97 -11.14 37.87
CA GLU A 551 -35.56 -11.30 37.53
C GLU A 551 -35.04 -10.13 36.67
N TYR A 552 -33.91 -9.57 37.10
CA TYR A 552 -33.23 -8.43 36.48
C TYR A 552 -31.75 -8.75 36.23
N GLU A 553 -31.18 -8.07 35.25
CA GLU A 553 -29.74 -8.01 35.00
C GLU A 553 -29.28 -6.57 35.26
N PHE A 554 -28.14 -6.40 35.93
CA PHE A 554 -27.55 -5.09 36.28
C PHE A 554 -26.14 -4.95 35.72
N ARG A 555 -25.74 -3.71 35.41
CA ARG A 555 -24.36 -3.31 35.05
C ARG A 555 -24.19 -1.81 35.35
N TYR A 556 -22.98 -1.26 35.22
CA TYR A 556 -22.74 0.17 35.40
C TYR A 556 -21.59 0.71 34.55
N THR A 557 -21.59 2.02 34.33
CA THR A 557 -20.52 2.78 33.69
C THR A 557 -19.97 3.79 34.70
N VAL A 558 -18.66 4.02 34.70
CA VAL A 558 -18.02 5.07 35.50
C VAL A 558 -18.03 6.37 34.67
N GLU A 559 -18.48 7.47 35.26
CA GLU A 559 -18.43 8.81 34.66
C GLU A 559 -17.19 9.54 35.22
N GLY A 560 -16.20 9.75 34.36
CA GLY A 560 -15.03 10.60 34.62
C GLY A 560 -15.30 12.06 34.25
N LYS A 561 -14.26 12.91 34.26
CA LYS A 561 -14.47 14.36 34.05
C LYS A 561 -15.04 14.72 32.67
N LEU A 562 -14.60 14.03 31.61
CA LEU A 562 -14.93 14.35 30.22
C LEU A 562 -15.58 13.20 29.45
N GLY A 563 -15.88 12.07 30.09
CA GLY A 563 -16.40 10.89 29.41
C GLY A 563 -16.76 9.73 30.33
N TYR A 564 -17.40 8.72 29.76
CA TYR A 564 -17.86 7.51 30.43
C TYR A 564 -16.93 6.34 30.10
N SER A 565 -16.82 5.38 31.00
CA SER A 565 -16.21 4.08 30.70
C SER A 565 -17.23 3.12 30.07
N VAL A 566 -16.72 2.12 29.35
CA VAL A 566 -17.53 0.98 28.85
C VAL A 566 -18.22 0.28 30.02
N SER A 567 -19.48 -0.12 29.86
CA SER A 567 -20.24 -0.81 30.91
C SER A 567 -19.50 -2.05 31.44
N SER A 568 -19.60 -2.31 32.74
CA SER A 568 -19.20 -3.59 33.35
C SER A 568 -19.94 -4.76 32.69
N ASP A 569 -19.37 -5.97 32.83
CA ASP A 569 -20.12 -7.18 32.49
C ASP A 569 -21.32 -7.31 33.43
N THR A 570 -22.41 -7.88 32.90
CA THR A 570 -23.66 -7.97 33.64
C THR A 570 -23.55 -8.89 34.84
N THR A 571 -24.25 -8.56 35.92
CA THR A 571 -24.47 -9.50 37.03
C THR A 571 -25.02 -10.82 36.53
N SER A 572 -24.86 -11.88 37.33
CA SER A 572 -25.81 -13.00 37.27
C SER A 572 -27.24 -12.48 37.47
N LYS A 573 -28.24 -13.27 37.03
CA LYS A 573 -29.65 -12.90 37.12
C LYS A 573 -30.05 -12.70 38.58
N VAL A 574 -30.34 -11.47 38.98
CA VAL A 574 -30.74 -11.12 40.34
C VAL A 574 -32.25 -11.14 40.42
N LYS A 575 -32.79 -11.94 41.35
CA LYS A 575 -34.22 -12.04 41.58
C LYS A 575 -34.60 -11.30 42.85
N THR A 576 -35.40 -10.24 42.74
CA THR A 576 -35.98 -9.52 43.89
C THR A 576 -36.70 -10.50 44.82
N THR A 577 -36.50 -10.37 46.13
CA THR A 577 -37.02 -11.36 47.10
C THR A 577 -38.54 -11.33 47.23
N SER A 578 -39.13 -12.45 47.65
CA SER A 578 -40.51 -12.47 48.16
C SER A 578 -40.52 -11.93 49.58
N SER A 579 -40.83 -10.63 49.75
CA SER A 579 -40.89 -9.83 51.00
C SER A 579 -40.63 -10.58 52.32
N SER A 580 -39.35 -10.91 52.59
CA SER A 580 -38.81 -11.56 53.79
C SER A 580 -37.27 -11.45 53.75
N ALA A 581 -36.56 -11.63 54.87
CA ALA A 581 -35.28 -10.93 55.09
C ALA A 581 -34.11 -11.79 55.63
N GLN A 582 -32.91 -11.18 55.55
CA GLN A 582 -31.67 -11.41 56.35
C GLN A 582 -30.67 -12.55 55.99
N ALA A 583 -29.57 -12.14 55.35
CA ALA A 583 -28.23 -11.92 56.00
C ALA A 583 -27.05 -12.93 55.86
N THR A 584 -25.86 -12.31 55.81
CA THR A 584 -24.48 -12.75 56.20
C THR A 584 -23.65 -13.69 55.30
N ALA A 585 -22.33 -13.42 55.28
CA ALA A 585 -21.28 -14.02 54.45
C ALA A 585 -19.93 -14.12 55.22
N TYR A 586 -18.92 -14.83 54.69
CA TYR A 586 -17.56 -14.92 55.26
C TYR A 586 -16.45 -15.11 54.18
N SER A 587 -15.22 -14.71 54.54
CA SER A 587 -13.96 -14.76 53.75
C SER A 587 -13.14 -16.06 54.02
N THR A 588 -11.87 -16.32 53.62
CA THR A 588 -10.68 -15.51 53.26
C THR A 588 -9.61 -16.34 52.48
N LEU A 589 -8.46 -15.73 52.10
CA LEU A 589 -7.25 -16.27 51.41
C LEU A 589 -6.01 -16.30 52.37
N PRO A 590 -4.70 -16.38 51.96
CA PRO A 590 -3.93 -17.44 51.25
C PRO A 590 -2.56 -17.80 51.96
N GLU A 591 -1.41 -17.83 51.21
CA GLU A 591 0.05 -17.88 51.60
C GLU A 591 0.78 -19.25 51.71
N LEU A 592 2.13 -19.44 51.52
CA LEU A 592 3.24 -18.75 50.77
C LEU A 592 4.54 -19.62 50.68
N LEU A 593 5.43 -19.37 49.68
CA LEU A 593 6.91 -19.65 49.60
C LEU A 593 7.43 -21.13 49.70
N GLY A 594 8.68 -21.54 49.39
CA GLY A 594 9.97 -20.97 48.87
C GLY A 594 11.15 -21.97 49.14
N ASP A 595 12.43 -21.86 48.73
CA ASP A 595 13.20 -21.06 47.73
C ASP A 595 14.70 -21.58 47.63
N LYS A 596 15.46 -21.28 46.54
CA LYS A 596 16.96 -21.43 46.31
C LYS A 596 17.59 -22.86 46.21
N GLY A 597 18.79 -23.10 45.62
CA GLY A 597 19.68 -22.28 44.75
C GLY A 597 21.10 -22.87 44.46
N GLU A 598 21.70 -22.50 43.31
CA GLU A 598 23.15 -22.30 42.95
C GLU A 598 24.30 -23.40 42.91
N ASN A 599 25.02 -23.44 41.77
CA ASN A 599 26.52 -23.41 41.53
C ASN A 599 27.48 -24.52 42.08
N ALA A 600 28.65 -24.92 41.49
CA ALA A 600 29.44 -24.60 40.27
C ALA A 600 30.42 -25.76 39.81
N VAL A 601 31.33 -25.52 38.83
CA VAL A 601 32.23 -26.49 38.10
C VAL A 601 33.71 -26.49 38.59
N PRO A 602 34.60 -27.47 38.23
CA PRO A 602 35.79 -27.13 37.39
C PRO A 602 36.56 -28.22 36.53
N VAL A 603 36.76 -27.94 35.23
CA VAL A 603 38.02 -27.93 34.37
C VAL A 603 39.14 -29.04 34.42
N LYS A 604 39.54 -29.64 33.26
CA LYS A 604 40.95 -29.67 32.68
C LYS A 604 41.17 -30.43 31.32
N VAL A 605 42.33 -30.14 30.68
CA VAL A 605 42.79 -30.34 29.25
C VAL A 605 43.59 -31.68 29.07
N TRP A 606 43.92 -32.32 27.92
CA TRP A 606 44.51 -31.97 26.59
C TRP A 606 44.17 -33.04 25.48
N LEU A 607 44.78 -33.25 24.27
CA LEU A 607 46.03 -32.82 23.56
C LEU A 607 45.91 -32.96 21.98
N TYR A 608 46.95 -33.37 21.23
CA TYR A 608 47.10 -33.39 19.74
C TYR A 608 48.07 -34.52 19.26
N PRO A 609 48.06 -34.97 17.97
CA PRO A 609 49.17 -34.65 17.02
C PRO A 609 48.81 -34.57 15.49
N LEU A 610 49.83 -34.38 14.62
CA LEU A 610 49.79 -34.08 13.15
C LEU A 610 50.28 -35.28 12.26
N ILE A 611 50.29 -35.26 10.90
CA ILE A 611 51.43 -34.80 10.02
C ILE A 611 51.17 -35.02 8.48
N LYS A 612 51.43 -33.97 7.64
CA LYS A 612 52.05 -33.87 6.25
C LYS A 612 51.64 -34.80 5.05
N LEU A 613 51.86 -34.54 3.74
CA LEU A 613 52.26 -33.42 2.79
C LEU A 613 51.84 -33.89 1.34
N ASP A 614 52.19 -33.37 0.12
CA ASP A 614 53.11 -32.37 -0.50
C ASP A 614 52.49 -31.93 -1.87
N SER A 615 52.61 -30.69 -2.40
CA SER A 615 53.53 -30.17 -3.47
C SER A 615 53.55 -30.89 -4.85
N ARG A 616 53.80 -30.34 -6.07
CA ARG A 616 54.43 -29.13 -6.71
C ARG A 616 53.81 -28.92 -8.14
N ALA A 617 54.07 -27.92 -9.01
CA ALA A 617 54.51 -26.50 -8.98
C ALA A 617 54.63 -25.94 -10.45
N ALA A 618 55.27 -24.75 -10.66
CA ALA A 618 55.94 -24.25 -11.90
C ALA A 618 55.20 -23.37 -12.98
N LYS A 619 55.27 -22.04 -12.78
CA LYS A 619 55.71 -20.95 -13.70
C LYS A 619 55.63 -21.09 -15.25
N LEU A 620 54.93 -20.15 -15.91
CA LEU A 620 55.31 -19.58 -17.23
C LEU A 620 54.75 -18.14 -17.43
N GLU A 621 55.42 -17.32 -18.24
CA GLU A 621 54.99 -15.98 -18.69
C GLU A 621 55.22 -15.79 -20.19
N ARG A 622 54.21 -15.31 -20.94
CA ARG A 622 54.25 -14.25 -21.99
C ARG A 622 52.99 -14.29 -22.88
N ASN A 623 52.83 -13.25 -23.69
CA ASN A 623 51.84 -13.10 -24.77
C ASN A 623 50.37 -13.24 -24.36
N ILE A 624 49.87 -12.27 -23.59
CA ILE A 624 48.44 -11.99 -23.51
C ILE A 624 48.22 -10.48 -23.71
N SER A 625 47.77 -10.09 -24.90
CA SER A 625 47.36 -8.73 -25.25
C SER A 625 46.12 -8.81 -26.15
N ASP A 626 46.28 -9.25 -27.39
CA ASP A 626 45.21 -9.28 -28.40
C ASP A 626 44.06 -10.24 -28.03
N TYR A 627 44.37 -11.35 -27.34
CA TYR A 627 43.37 -12.28 -26.80
C TYR A 627 42.56 -11.68 -25.64
N LEU A 628 43.15 -10.79 -24.84
CA LEU A 628 42.48 -10.12 -23.73
C LEU A 628 41.49 -9.05 -24.23
N VAL A 629 41.88 -8.25 -25.23
CA VAL A 629 40.98 -7.23 -25.82
C VAL A 629 39.73 -7.88 -26.41
N THR A 630 39.92 -8.94 -27.21
CA THR A 630 38.80 -9.68 -27.82
C THR A 630 37.91 -10.32 -26.75
N SER A 631 38.49 -10.97 -25.75
CA SER A 631 37.74 -11.58 -24.64
C SER A 631 36.99 -10.55 -23.80
N ALA A 632 37.56 -9.37 -23.57
CA ALA A 632 36.93 -8.30 -22.80
C ALA A 632 35.72 -7.70 -23.53
N GLN A 633 35.76 -7.58 -24.87
CA GLN A 633 34.58 -7.16 -25.64
C GLN A 633 33.45 -8.18 -25.56
N THR A 634 33.73 -9.49 -25.73
CA THR A 634 32.71 -10.53 -25.57
C THR A 634 32.12 -10.53 -24.15
N VAL A 635 32.95 -10.40 -23.11
CA VAL A 635 32.45 -10.31 -21.72
C VAL A 635 31.62 -9.05 -21.47
N LEU A 636 31.95 -7.92 -22.10
CA LEU A 636 31.14 -6.69 -22.02
C LEU A 636 29.77 -6.87 -22.70
N GLU A 637 29.72 -7.54 -23.86
CA GLU A 637 28.48 -7.89 -24.56
C GLU A 637 27.62 -8.89 -23.74
N GLU A 638 28.25 -9.87 -23.09
CA GLU A 638 27.58 -10.80 -22.17
C GLU A 638 27.03 -10.10 -20.93
N PHE A 639 27.80 -9.20 -20.29
CA PHE A 639 27.31 -8.41 -19.16
C PHE A 639 26.18 -7.45 -19.56
N ASN A 640 26.24 -6.83 -20.74
CA ASN A 640 25.13 -6.02 -21.27
C ASN A 640 23.89 -6.87 -21.54
N THR A 641 24.05 -8.15 -21.92
CA THR A 641 22.95 -9.11 -22.09
C THR A 641 22.33 -9.54 -20.75
N ILE A 642 23.13 -9.71 -19.70
CA ILE A 642 22.64 -9.95 -18.33
C ILE A 642 21.93 -8.71 -17.80
N GLU A 643 22.51 -7.52 -18.00
CA GLU A 643 21.91 -6.24 -17.59
C GLU A 643 20.55 -6.02 -18.30
N MET A 644 20.46 -6.37 -19.58
CA MET A 644 19.20 -6.39 -20.34
C MET A 644 18.18 -7.39 -19.78
N GLN A 645 18.58 -8.63 -19.46
CA GLN A 645 17.69 -9.60 -18.80
C GLN A 645 17.18 -9.08 -17.44
N CYS A 646 18.05 -8.50 -16.61
CA CYS A 646 17.64 -7.86 -15.36
C CYS A 646 16.66 -6.69 -15.62
N ASN A 647 16.97 -5.81 -16.58
CA ASN A 647 16.10 -4.68 -16.95
C ASN A 647 14.72 -5.14 -17.45
N ASP A 648 14.62 -6.26 -18.18
CA ASP A 648 13.35 -6.81 -18.63
C ASP A 648 12.60 -7.56 -17.52
N MET A 649 13.31 -8.23 -16.61
CA MET A 649 12.71 -8.77 -15.38
C MET A 649 12.20 -7.65 -14.46
N ILE A 650 12.87 -6.49 -14.37
CA ILE A 650 12.41 -5.29 -13.64
C ILE A 650 11.15 -4.67 -14.27
N LYS A 651 10.94 -4.84 -15.59
CA LYS A 651 9.71 -4.42 -16.30
C LYS A 651 8.56 -5.44 -16.18
N ASP A 652 8.81 -6.63 -15.63
CA ASP A 652 7.78 -7.66 -15.52
C ASP A 652 6.71 -7.26 -14.50
N ILE A 653 5.43 -7.47 -14.85
CA ILE A 653 4.31 -7.11 -13.96
C ILE A 653 4.42 -7.79 -12.58
N VAL A 654 5.06 -8.96 -12.49
CA VAL A 654 5.26 -9.67 -11.22
C VAL A 654 6.28 -8.99 -10.31
N THR A 655 7.37 -8.41 -10.84
CA THR A 655 8.36 -7.70 -10.01
C THR A 655 7.89 -6.31 -9.61
N GLN A 656 7.10 -5.66 -10.47
CA GLN A 656 6.35 -4.44 -10.12
C GLN A 656 5.30 -4.71 -9.02
N THR A 657 4.80 -5.94 -8.93
CA THR A 657 3.83 -6.38 -7.91
C THR A 657 4.48 -6.84 -6.59
N PHE A 658 5.72 -7.34 -6.62
CA PHE A 658 6.42 -7.87 -5.44
C PHE A 658 7.77 -7.15 -5.23
N PRO A 659 7.81 -6.09 -4.40
CA PRO A 659 8.96 -5.20 -4.26
C PRO A 659 10.29 -5.89 -3.92
N GLU A 660 10.29 -6.93 -3.08
CA GLU A 660 11.51 -7.62 -2.68
C GLU A 660 12.13 -8.47 -3.79
N VAL A 661 11.31 -8.91 -4.75
CA VAL A 661 11.80 -9.61 -5.95
C VAL A 661 12.46 -8.60 -6.89
N ASN A 662 11.87 -7.41 -7.05
CA ASN A 662 12.52 -6.30 -7.75
C ASN A 662 13.83 -5.90 -7.04
N GLU A 663 13.81 -5.67 -5.73
CA GLU A 663 15.01 -5.28 -4.96
C GLU A 663 16.17 -6.26 -5.16
N LYS A 664 15.93 -7.58 -5.11
CA LYS A 664 16.97 -8.59 -5.37
C LYS A 664 17.53 -8.55 -6.80
N ILE A 665 16.71 -8.21 -7.80
CA ILE A 665 17.16 -8.04 -9.19
C ILE A 665 17.93 -6.72 -9.34
N GLN A 666 17.53 -5.65 -8.64
CA GLN A 666 18.29 -4.39 -8.57
C GLN A 666 19.64 -4.60 -7.86
N GLN A 667 19.68 -5.40 -6.78
CA GLN A 667 20.92 -5.78 -6.09
C GLN A 667 21.83 -6.60 -7.01
N LEU A 668 21.32 -7.59 -7.77
CA LEU A 668 22.12 -8.28 -8.79
C LEU A 668 22.61 -7.30 -9.86
N LYS A 669 21.77 -6.37 -10.34
CA LYS A 669 22.16 -5.35 -11.31
C LYS A 669 23.25 -4.43 -10.75
N GLN A 670 23.13 -4.00 -9.49
CA GLN A 670 24.11 -3.14 -8.81
C GLN A 670 25.43 -3.88 -8.56
N SER A 671 25.41 -5.10 -8.01
CA SER A 671 26.62 -5.91 -7.81
C SER A 671 27.24 -6.38 -9.13
N GLY A 672 26.43 -6.64 -10.16
CA GLY A 672 26.90 -6.90 -11.53
C GLY A 672 27.52 -5.65 -12.18
N THR A 673 26.99 -4.46 -11.90
CA THR A 673 27.61 -3.18 -12.28
C THR A 673 28.91 -2.98 -11.50
N GLN A 674 28.94 -3.24 -10.18
CA GLN A 674 30.15 -3.16 -9.35
C GLN A 674 31.23 -4.17 -9.78
N TYR A 675 30.82 -5.33 -10.29
CA TYR A 675 31.72 -6.29 -10.93
C TYR A 675 32.25 -5.75 -12.26
N LYS A 676 31.37 -5.31 -13.17
CA LYS A 676 31.69 -4.68 -14.48
C LYS A 676 32.62 -3.46 -14.30
N LEU A 677 32.46 -2.71 -13.22
CA LEU A 677 33.36 -1.66 -12.74
C LEU A 677 34.73 -2.25 -12.35
N ASN A 678 34.80 -3.10 -11.30
CA ASN A 678 36.08 -3.66 -10.80
C ASN A 678 36.87 -4.50 -11.83
N PHE A 679 36.18 -5.11 -12.80
CA PHE A 679 36.72 -6.09 -13.75
C PHE A 679 37.77 -5.54 -14.73
N MET A 680 37.77 -4.23 -15.01
CA MET A 680 38.54 -3.60 -16.10
C MET A 680 40.08 -3.57 -15.92
N SER A 681 40.67 -4.47 -15.11
CA SER A 681 42.11 -4.47 -14.83
C SER A 681 42.88 -5.81 -14.86
N LYS A 682 42.25 -7.01 -14.77
CA LYS A 682 42.95 -8.31 -15.01
C LYS A 682 42.06 -9.58 -15.11
N LEU A 683 42.29 -10.31 -16.21
CA LEU A 683 42.24 -11.78 -16.40
C LEU A 683 40.94 -12.59 -16.14
N SER A 684 40.88 -13.75 -16.78
CA SER A 684 39.65 -14.50 -17.08
C SER A 684 39.38 -15.75 -16.23
N ALA A 685 40.15 -15.99 -15.16
CA ALA A 685 40.18 -17.31 -14.49
C ALA A 685 38.92 -17.65 -13.67
N VAL A 686 38.22 -16.65 -13.12
CA VAL A 686 37.07 -16.84 -12.22
C VAL A 686 35.71 -16.73 -12.94
N LEU A 687 35.72 -16.16 -14.16
CA LEU A 687 34.51 -15.88 -14.94
C LEU A 687 33.58 -17.10 -15.14
N PRO A 688 34.05 -18.31 -15.48
CA PRO A 688 33.16 -19.44 -15.73
C PRO A 688 32.36 -19.86 -14.49
N SER A 689 32.96 -19.80 -13.30
CA SER A 689 32.29 -20.15 -12.04
C SER A 689 31.30 -19.09 -11.58
N ILE A 690 31.65 -17.80 -11.71
CA ILE A 690 30.74 -16.70 -11.39
C ILE A 690 29.55 -16.73 -12.35
N ARG A 691 29.81 -16.81 -13.66
CA ARG A 691 28.77 -16.90 -14.71
C ARG A 691 27.87 -18.12 -14.51
N GLY A 692 28.44 -19.31 -14.29
CA GLY A 692 27.64 -20.52 -14.03
C GLY A 692 26.69 -20.36 -12.84
N GLY A 693 27.09 -19.57 -11.83
CA GLY A 693 26.21 -19.14 -10.75
C GLY A 693 25.19 -18.06 -11.15
N MET A 694 25.57 -17.04 -11.93
CA MET A 694 24.64 -16.00 -12.42
C MET A 694 23.54 -16.60 -13.30
N ASP A 695 23.92 -17.43 -14.28
CA ASP A 695 23.00 -18.09 -15.21
C ASP A 695 22.04 -19.02 -14.44
N LYS A 696 22.56 -19.80 -13.47
CA LYS A 696 21.74 -20.63 -12.55
C LYS A 696 20.78 -19.79 -11.72
N TRP A 697 21.25 -18.72 -11.08
CA TRP A 697 20.43 -17.86 -10.23
C TRP A 697 19.34 -17.14 -11.05
N LEU A 698 19.66 -16.66 -12.25
CA LEU A 698 18.69 -16.06 -13.18
C LEU A 698 17.61 -17.05 -13.59
N ASP A 699 17.95 -18.31 -13.89
CA ASP A 699 16.96 -19.33 -14.25
C ASP A 699 16.12 -19.78 -13.04
N GLU A 700 16.70 -19.82 -11.84
CA GLU A 700 15.95 -20.01 -10.59
C GLU A 700 14.99 -18.85 -10.33
N LYS A 701 15.39 -17.59 -10.54
CA LYS A 701 14.50 -16.42 -10.42
C LYS A 701 13.43 -16.34 -11.50
N LYS A 702 13.72 -16.77 -12.74
CA LYS A 702 12.68 -16.98 -13.77
C LYS A 702 11.69 -18.06 -13.33
N GLY A 703 12.16 -19.10 -12.62
CA GLY A 703 11.33 -20.10 -11.95
C GLY A 703 10.42 -19.51 -10.87
N GLU A 704 10.99 -18.73 -9.94
CA GLU A 704 10.27 -18.05 -8.85
C GLU A 704 9.19 -17.11 -9.38
N ILE A 705 9.53 -16.22 -10.32
CA ILE A 705 8.59 -15.29 -10.99
C ILE A 705 7.45 -16.05 -11.68
N LYS A 706 7.76 -17.15 -12.37
CA LYS A 706 6.76 -18.01 -13.05
C LYS A 706 5.82 -18.72 -12.08
N VAL A 707 6.26 -18.99 -10.85
CA VAL A 707 5.40 -19.49 -9.78
C VAL A 707 4.56 -18.36 -9.19
N LEU A 708 5.18 -17.22 -8.83
CA LEU A 708 4.49 -16.05 -8.26
C LEU A 708 3.39 -15.50 -9.18
N ARG A 709 3.58 -15.49 -10.51
CA ARG A 709 2.56 -15.06 -11.49
C ARG A 709 1.21 -15.77 -11.29
N ARG A 710 1.25 -17.08 -11.03
CA ARG A 710 0.05 -17.90 -10.79
C ARG A 710 -0.67 -17.57 -9.49
N TYR A 711 0.03 -16.99 -8.50
CA TYR A 711 -0.57 -16.47 -7.28
C TYR A 711 -1.11 -15.05 -7.50
N ALA A 712 -0.39 -14.20 -8.25
CA ALA A 712 -0.87 -12.87 -8.63
C ALA A 712 -2.22 -12.93 -9.38
N ASP A 713 -2.37 -13.82 -10.38
CA ASP A 713 -3.63 -14.08 -11.08
C ASP A 713 -4.80 -14.46 -10.11
N GLY A 714 -4.48 -15.15 -9.02
CA GLY A 714 -5.43 -15.57 -7.99
C GLY A 714 -5.66 -14.56 -6.86
N LEU A 715 -4.87 -13.49 -6.80
CA LEU A 715 -4.86 -12.46 -5.75
C LEU A 715 -5.16 -11.05 -6.28
N LYS A 716 -5.28 -10.86 -7.61
CA LYS A 716 -5.56 -9.59 -8.31
C LYS A 716 -6.69 -8.69 -7.73
N ASP A 717 -7.66 -9.28 -7.02
CA ASP A 717 -8.82 -8.58 -6.45
C ASP A 717 -8.56 -8.18 -4.96
N VAL A 718 -7.34 -8.37 -4.46
CA VAL A 718 -6.89 -8.14 -3.08
C VAL A 718 -5.65 -7.23 -3.12
N PRO A 719 -5.58 -6.15 -2.33
CA PRO A 719 -4.43 -5.26 -2.34
C PRO A 719 -3.16 -5.98 -1.86
N ILE A 720 -2.10 -5.82 -2.64
CA ILE A 720 -0.75 -6.31 -2.34
C ILE A 720 0.02 -5.14 -1.73
N MET A 721 0.65 -5.37 -0.58
CA MET A 721 1.19 -4.34 0.29
C MET A 721 2.55 -4.75 0.86
N THR A 722 3.41 -3.75 1.09
CA THR A 722 4.60 -3.90 1.94
C THR A 722 4.22 -4.17 3.40
N THR A 723 5.17 -4.70 4.18
CA THR A 723 5.03 -4.82 5.65
C THR A 723 4.68 -3.49 6.32
N TRP A 724 5.15 -2.37 5.77
CA TRP A 724 4.86 -1.02 6.26
C TRP A 724 3.40 -0.60 6.01
N GLU A 725 2.88 -0.78 4.79
CA GLU A 725 1.49 -0.46 4.48
C GLU A 725 0.52 -1.31 5.32
N LEU A 726 0.86 -2.58 5.57
CA LEU A 726 0.15 -3.41 6.55
C LEU A 726 0.18 -2.80 7.95
N HIS A 727 1.33 -2.33 8.46
CA HIS A 727 1.37 -1.63 9.75
C HIS A 727 0.41 -0.42 9.77
N GLY A 728 0.30 0.30 8.65
CA GLY A 728 -0.67 1.38 8.47
C GLY A 728 -2.15 0.93 8.46
N VAL A 729 -2.47 -0.28 7.99
CA VAL A 729 -3.82 -0.85 8.11
C VAL A 729 -4.09 -1.39 9.51
N LEU A 730 -3.08 -1.96 10.17
CA LEU A 730 -3.16 -2.39 11.58
C LEU A 730 -3.31 -1.21 12.55
N PHE A 731 -2.89 -0.02 12.12
CA PHE A 731 -3.09 1.25 12.83
C PHE A 731 -4.54 1.76 12.78
N ASP A 732 -5.25 1.54 11.66
CA ASP A 732 -6.57 2.11 11.37
C ASP A 732 -7.63 1.67 12.42
N PRO A 733 -8.29 2.60 13.15
CA PRO A 733 -9.24 2.28 14.20
C PRO A 733 -10.52 1.61 13.69
N GLU A 734 -11.00 1.96 12.49
CA GLU A 734 -12.23 1.39 11.91
C GLU A 734 -12.05 -0.08 11.53
N ILE A 735 -10.82 -0.47 11.19
CA ILE A 735 -10.46 -1.83 10.77
C ILE A 735 -10.23 -2.69 12.02
N GLU A 736 -11.21 -3.54 12.31
CA GLU A 736 -11.21 -4.41 13.48
C GLU A 736 -10.46 -5.72 13.23
N THR A 737 -10.52 -6.26 12.00
CA THR A 737 -9.86 -7.53 11.64
C THR A 737 -9.10 -7.40 10.32
N VAL A 738 -7.87 -7.92 10.27
CA VAL A 738 -7.07 -8.01 9.05
C VAL A 738 -6.61 -9.46 8.85
N VAL A 739 -6.88 -10.00 7.67
CA VAL A 739 -6.40 -11.33 7.25
C VAL A 739 -5.36 -11.14 6.16
N CYS A 740 -4.13 -11.55 6.43
CA CYS A 740 -3.00 -11.38 5.52
C CYS A 740 -2.62 -12.72 4.88
N PHE A 741 -2.64 -12.81 3.55
CA PHE A 741 -1.90 -13.86 2.85
C PHE A 741 -0.41 -13.46 2.84
N THR A 742 0.42 -14.19 3.58
CA THR A 742 1.81 -13.80 3.83
C THR A 742 2.76 -14.72 3.07
N PHE A 743 3.49 -14.18 2.09
CA PHE A 743 4.64 -14.86 1.49
C PHE A 743 5.83 -14.82 2.46
N THR A 744 6.25 -15.98 2.92
CA THR A 744 7.21 -16.16 4.02
C THR A 744 8.64 -16.46 3.57
N SER A 745 8.80 -16.84 2.30
CA SER A 745 10.10 -17.22 1.70
C SER A 745 10.53 -16.32 0.54
N LEU A 746 10.09 -15.05 0.49
CA LEU A 746 10.66 -14.04 -0.42
C LEU A 746 11.77 -13.23 0.26
N GLN A 747 11.57 -12.83 1.52
CA GLN A 747 12.54 -12.11 2.36
C GLN A 747 13.58 -13.07 2.99
N TYR A 748 14.41 -13.72 2.17
CA TYR A 748 15.60 -14.46 2.62
C TYR A 748 16.88 -13.87 2.00
N GLU A 749 18.01 -13.97 2.70
CA GLU A 749 19.32 -13.58 2.14
C GLU A 749 19.74 -14.60 1.07
N GLU A 750 19.97 -14.14 -0.17
CA GLU A 750 20.36 -15.02 -1.28
C GLU A 750 21.80 -15.51 -1.08
N PRO A 751 22.06 -16.83 -0.91
CA PRO A 751 23.43 -17.32 -0.65
C PRO A 751 24.39 -16.98 -1.77
N TYR A 752 23.91 -16.98 -3.02
CA TYR A 752 24.67 -16.53 -4.19
C TYR A 752 25.04 -15.04 -4.13
N LEU A 753 24.07 -14.12 -3.91
CA LEU A 753 24.37 -12.68 -3.85
C LEU A 753 25.24 -12.32 -2.63
N SER A 754 25.00 -12.97 -1.49
CA SER A 754 25.83 -12.82 -0.29
C SER A 754 27.28 -13.24 -0.57
N THR A 755 27.50 -14.39 -1.19
CA THR A 755 28.85 -14.86 -1.56
C THR A 755 29.48 -14.01 -2.67
N LEU A 756 28.69 -13.50 -3.62
CA LEU A 756 29.16 -12.59 -4.67
C LEU A 756 29.60 -11.24 -4.09
N THR A 757 28.84 -10.67 -3.16
CA THR A 757 29.19 -9.43 -2.46
C THR A 757 30.41 -9.63 -1.56
N GLN A 758 30.47 -10.70 -0.78
CA GLN A 758 31.65 -11.06 0.02
C GLN A 758 32.91 -11.28 -0.86
N CYS A 759 32.74 -11.80 -2.08
CA CYS A 759 33.82 -11.93 -3.06
C CYS A 759 34.24 -10.57 -3.65
N LEU A 760 33.30 -9.70 -4.01
CA LEU A 760 33.56 -8.33 -4.48
C LEU A 760 34.28 -7.46 -3.42
N GLU A 761 33.96 -7.67 -2.15
CA GLU A 761 34.51 -6.94 -1.00
C GLU A 761 35.82 -7.55 -0.46
N SER A 762 36.19 -8.76 -0.90
CA SER A 762 37.38 -9.48 -0.42
C SER A 762 38.69 -8.74 -0.74
N GLU A 763 39.62 -8.77 0.21
CA GLU A 763 40.95 -8.19 0.04
C GLU A 763 41.79 -8.95 -1.00
N GLU A 764 41.57 -10.25 -1.21
CA GLU A 764 42.22 -11.01 -2.29
C GLU A 764 41.70 -10.61 -3.67
N PHE A 765 40.38 -10.38 -3.79
CA PHE A 765 39.75 -9.89 -5.03
C PHE A 765 40.24 -8.47 -5.36
N LYS A 766 40.22 -7.55 -4.38
CA LYS A 766 40.77 -6.19 -4.50
C LYS A 766 42.26 -6.15 -4.87
N LYS A 767 43.05 -7.12 -4.38
CA LYS A 767 44.50 -7.24 -4.68
C LYS A 767 44.82 -8.02 -5.96
N LEU A 768 43.82 -8.64 -6.60
CA LEU A 768 43.94 -9.37 -7.86
C LEU A 768 44.97 -10.53 -7.79
N GLU A 769 45.07 -11.20 -6.64
CA GLU A 769 45.97 -12.34 -6.47
C GLU A 769 45.44 -13.61 -7.16
N LYS A 770 46.36 -14.41 -7.71
CA LYS A 770 46.08 -15.24 -8.89
C LYS A 770 45.25 -16.51 -8.68
N ASN A 771 44.82 -16.80 -7.44
CA ASN A 771 44.31 -18.11 -7.00
C ASN A 771 43.00 -18.04 -6.19
N TYR A 772 42.12 -17.05 -6.40
CA TYR A 772 40.81 -17.02 -5.73
C TYR A 772 39.81 -17.99 -6.40
N SER A 773 39.16 -18.84 -5.62
CA SER A 773 38.15 -19.81 -6.10
C SER A 773 36.76 -19.40 -5.64
N PHE A 774 35.95 -18.84 -6.55
CA PHE A 774 34.55 -18.54 -6.26
C PHE A 774 33.75 -19.84 -6.15
N SER A 775 33.29 -20.13 -4.93
CA SER A 775 32.48 -21.29 -4.58
C SER A 775 31.27 -20.80 -3.78
N PRO A 776 30.06 -20.70 -4.35
CA PRO A 776 28.87 -20.37 -3.57
C PRO A 776 28.62 -21.45 -2.51
N LYS A 777 28.18 -21.03 -1.31
CA LYS A 777 27.74 -21.96 -0.25
C LYS A 777 26.63 -22.85 -0.81
N GLU A 778 26.60 -24.15 -0.46
CA GLU A 778 25.59 -25.08 -0.98
C GLU A 778 24.17 -24.55 -0.74
N GLU A 779 23.45 -24.30 -1.83
CA GLU A 779 22.10 -23.76 -1.80
C GLU A 779 21.11 -24.86 -1.39
N SER A 780 20.32 -24.59 -0.35
CA SER A 780 19.14 -25.40 -0.06
C SER A 780 18.17 -25.32 -1.25
N GLN A 781 17.46 -26.42 -1.50
CA GLN A 781 16.56 -26.53 -2.65
C GLN A 781 15.56 -25.35 -2.68
N PRO A 782 15.45 -24.57 -3.78
CA PRO A 782 14.65 -23.35 -3.78
C PRO A 782 13.19 -23.63 -3.40
N TRP A 783 12.60 -22.81 -2.54
CA TRP A 783 11.30 -23.10 -1.91
C TRP A 783 10.19 -23.43 -2.92
N PHE A 784 10.22 -22.79 -4.08
CA PHE A 784 9.26 -22.95 -5.18
C PHE A 784 9.41 -24.26 -5.96
N THR A 785 10.47 -25.04 -5.76
CA THR A 785 10.62 -26.39 -6.35
C THR A 785 9.98 -27.49 -5.49
N SER A 786 9.67 -27.22 -4.22
CA SER A 786 9.10 -28.23 -3.32
C SER A 786 7.63 -28.56 -3.67
N PRO A 787 7.30 -29.83 -4.01
CA PRO A 787 5.92 -30.24 -4.30
C PRO A 787 4.99 -30.16 -3.08
N GLU A 788 5.56 -30.22 -1.87
CA GLU A 788 4.83 -30.19 -0.60
C GLU A 788 4.43 -28.77 -0.24
N LEU A 789 5.39 -27.85 -0.29
CA LEU A 789 5.16 -26.41 -0.14
C LEU A 789 4.16 -25.92 -1.18
N SER A 790 4.34 -26.35 -2.44
CA SER A 790 3.42 -26.08 -3.54
C SER A 790 2.02 -26.66 -3.36
N ARG A 791 1.81 -27.65 -2.47
CA ARG A 791 0.46 -28.11 -2.06
C ARG A 791 -0.10 -27.21 -0.95
N THR A 792 0.68 -26.94 0.08
CA THR A 792 0.28 -26.09 1.22
C THR A 792 -0.09 -24.67 0.78
N MET A 793 0.74 -24.02 -0.03
CA MET A 793 0.49 -22.66 -0.53
C MET A 793 -0.77 -22.56 -1.38
N ARG A 794 -1.05 -23.54 -2.26
CA ARG A 794 -2.30 -23.59 -3.04
C ARG A 794 -3.52 -23.75 -2.15
N ARG A 795 -3.47 -24.64 -1.16
CA ARG A 795 -4.57 -24.82 -0.20
C ARG A 795 -4.82 -23.55 0.61
N ASN A 796 -3.76 -22.86 1.03
CA ASN A 796 -3.86 -21.59 1.72
C ASN A 796 -4.47 -20.50 0.81
N LEU A 797 -4.07 -20.41 -0.46
CA LEU A 797 -4.65 -19.48 -1.44
C LEU A 797 -6.15 -19.73 -1.65
N GLU A 798 -6.54 -21.00 -1.81
CA GLU A 798 -7.94 -21.40 -2.02
C GLU A 798 -8.83 -21.05 -0.81
N LEU A 799 -8.35 -21.30 0.41
CA LEU A 799 -9.04 -20.93 1.65
C LEU A 799 -9.10 -19.41 1.85
N PHE A 800 -7.98 -18.71 1.66
CA PHE A 800 -7.88 -17.25 1.77
C PHE A 800 -8.84 -16.54 0.82
N ARG A 801 -8.81 -16.90 -0.47
CA ARG A 801 -9.75 -16.38 -1.48
C ARG A 801 -11.19 -16.76 -1.14
N GLY A 802 -11.41 -17.96 -0.59
CA GLY A 802 -12.74 -18.44 -0.19
C GLY A 802 -13.39 -17.59 0.89
N ILE A 803 -12.64 -17.20 1.92
CA ILE A 803 -13.12 -16.32 2.99
C ILE A 803 -13.15 -14.86 2.52
N SER A 804 -12.11 -14.40 1.82
CA SER A 804 -12.05 -13.03 1.27
C SER A 804 -13.29 -12.72 0.43
N GLU A 805 -13.67 -13.63 -0.46
CA GLU A 805 -14.87 -13.49 -1.30
C GLU A 805 -16.18 -13.54 -0.50
N ALA A 806 -16.28 -14.40 0.52
CA ALA A 806 -17.46 -14.49 1.38
C ALA A 806 -17.63 -13.27 2.30
N SER A 807 -16.54 -12.65 2.74
CA SER A 807 -16.50 -11.47 3.60
C SER A 807 -16.38 -10.14 2.85
N LYS A 808 -16.49 -10.11 1.50
CA LYS A 808 -16.38 -8.86 0.68
C LYS A 808 -17.23 -7.68 1.18
N ASN A 809 -18.38 -7.95 1.79
CA ASN A 809 -19.31 -6.92 2.27
C ASN A 809 -19.05 -6.47 3.73
N GLN A 810 -18.00 -6.96 4.40
CA GLN A 810 -17.65 -6.58 5.77
C GLN A 810 -16.69 -5.37 5.78
N THR A 811 -17.20 -4.18 6.09
CA THR A 811 -16.40 -2.94 6.10
C THR A 811 -15.22 -2.97 7.08
N LYS A 812 -15.42 -3.57 8.27
CA LYS A 812 -14.42 -3.71 9.34
C LYS A 812 -13.37 -4.79 9.12
N THR A 813 -13.48 -5.59 8.05
CA THR A 813 -12.56 -6.69 7.74
C THR A 813 -11.77 -6.34 6.48
N LYS A 814 -10.44 -6.37 6.53
CA LYS A 814 -9.60 -6.27 5.32
C LYS A 814 -8.87 -7.58 5.01
N PHE A 815 -8.74 -7.86 3.73
CA PHE A 815 -7.91 -8.92 3.17
C PHE A 815 -6.75 -8.26 2.44
N ILE A 816 -5.53 -8.70 2.72
CA ILE A 816 -4.29 -8.10 2.20
C ILE A 816 -3.31 -9.20 1.83
N VAL A 817 -2.46 -8.97 0.84
CA VAL A 817 -1.29 -9.80 0.54
C VAL A 817 -0.05 -9.05 0.98
N VAL A 818 0.86 -9.73 1.68
CA VAL A 818 2.15 -9.17 2.12
C VAL A 818 3.28 -10.19 1.92
N SER A 819 4.52 -9.72 1.98
CA SER A 819 5.66 -10.59 2.28
C SER A 819 6.24 -10.22 3.66
N ILE A 820 6.46 -11.24 4.49
CA ILE A 820 7.11 -11.10 5.80
C ILE A 820 7.89 -12.39 6.06
N SER A 821 9.21 -12.29 6.21
CA SER A 821 10.08 -13.46 6.45
C SER A 821 9.57 -14.31 7.63
N ASP A 822 9.45 -15.61 7.41
CA ASP A 822 9.11 -16.58 8.47
C ASP A 822 9.74 -17.94 8.19
N PRO A 823 10.98 -18.17 8.68
CA PRO A 823 11.68 -19.45 8.53
C PRO A 823 10.95 -20.65 9.16
N SER A 824 9.98 -20.42 10.07
CA SER A 824 9.18 -21.50 10.66
C SER A 824 8.05 -21.97 9.74
N CYS A 825 7.67 -21.16 8.75
CA CYS A 825 6.49 -21.36 7.91
C CYS A 825 6.78 -21.20 6.41
N PRO A 826 7.74 -21.95 5.81
CA PRO A 826 8.22 -21.68 4.45
C PRO A 826 7.12 -21.69 3.36
N GLY A 827 7.31 -20.86 2.34
CA GLY A 827 6.39 -20.66 1.21
C GLY A 827 5.40 -19.51 1.46
N ALA A 828 4.22 -19.82 1.97
CA ALA A 828 3.23 -18.82 2.39
C ALA A 828 2.28 -19.34 3.48
N SER A 829 2.05 -18.50 4.49
CA SER A 829 1.06 -18.70 5.55
C SER A 829 -0.11 -17.71 5.43
N ILE A 830 -1.08 -17.82 6.33
CA ILE A 830 -2.11 -16.79 6.52
C ILE A 830 -1.96 -16.28 7.94
N ARG A 831 -1.98 -14.96 8.13
CA ARG A 831 -1.88 -14.32 9.45
C ARG A 831 -3.17 -13.59 9.79
N LEU A 832 -3.69 -13.82 10.99
CA LEU A 832 -4.86 -13.14 11.52
C LEU A 832 -4.44 -12.05 12.50
N TYR A 833 -4.91 -10.83 12.29
CA TYR A 833 -4.75 -9.71 13.21
C TYR A 833 -6.13 -9.18 13.62
N ARG A 834 -6.26 -8.77 14.89
CA ARG A 834 -7.46 -8.16 15.47
C ARG A 834 -7.07 -6.91 16.25
N ARG A 835 -7.70 -5.78 15.95
CA ARG A 835 -7.45 -4.46 16.56
C ARG A 835 -5.95 -4.11 16.64
N GLY A 836 -5.25 -4.31 15.51
CA GLY A 836 -3.82 -4.05 15.34
C GLY A 836 -2.86 -5.11 15.90
N LYS A 837 -3.30 -6.03 16.76
CA LYS A 837 -2.46 -7.11 17.33
C LYS A 837 -2.57 -8.39 16.51
N ILE A 838 -1.47 -9.12 16.37
CA ILE A 838 -1.48 -10.47 15.78
C ILE A 838 -2.19 -11.44 16.75
N VAL A 839 -3.07 -12.28 16.21
CA VAL A 839 -3.82 -13.30 16.94
C VAL A 839 -3.26 -14.69 16.64
N ASP A 840 -3.00 -14.98 15.37
CA ASP A 840 -2.45 -16.26 14.91
C ASP A 840 -1.53 -16.04 13.69
N PRO A 841 -0.22 -16.37 13.77
CA PRO A 841 0.73 -16.26 12.65
C PRO A 841 0.62 -17.40 11.62
N GLN A 842 -0.20 -18.42 11.88
CA GLN A 842 -0.43 -19.60 11.03
C GLN A 842 -1.94 -19.89 10.86
N PHE A 843 -2.77 -18.84 10.85
CA PHE A 843 -4.23 -18.92 10.91
C PHE A 843 -4.82 -19.90 9.88
N ARG A 844 -5.35 -21.01 10.39
CA ARG A 844 -5.98 -22.05 9.57
C ARG A 844 -7.38 -21.65 9.16
N CYS A 845 -7.46 -20.82 8.13
CA CYS A 845 -8.71 -20.39 7.51
C CYS A 845 -9.73 -21.54 7.36
N ILE A 846 -10.95 -21.24 7.79
CA ILE A 846 -12.13 -22.11 7.78
C ILE A 846 -12.48 -22.55 6.35
N SER A 847 -12.78 -23.83 6.16
CA SER A 847 -13.18 -24.38 4.86
C SER A 847 -14.66 -24.15 4.54
N LYS A 848 -15.05 -24.38 3.29
CA LYS A 848 -16.45 -24.68 2.94
C LYS A 848 -16.92 -25.89 3.77
N PRO A 849 -18.13 -25.87 4.36
CA PRO A 849 -18.71 -27.03 5.03
C PRO A 849 -19.39 -27.98 4.01
N GLN A 850 -19.71 -29.20 4.45
CA GLN A 850 -20.47 -30.17 3.68
C GLN A 850 -21.93 -29.69 3.45
N SER A 851 -22.64 -30.24 2.47
CA SER A 851 -24.08 -30.02 2.35
C SER A 851 -24.83 -30.48 3.60
N PRO A 852 -25.88 -29.78 4.04
CA PRO A 852 -26.64 -30.16 5.22
C PRO A 852 -27.40 -31.47 4.95
N GLU A 853 -27.51 -32.32 5.97
CA GLU A 853 -28.28 -33.57 5.90
C GLU A 853 -29.69 -33.32 6.43
N VAL A 854 -30.74 -33.78 5.74
CA VAL A 854 -32.13 -33.57 6.20
C VAL A 854 -32.54 -34.69 7.14
N THR A 855 -32.99 -34.36 8.35
CA THR A 855 -33.38 -35.34 9.39
C THR A 855 -34.89 -35.44 9.60
N ASP A 856 -35.63 -34.34 9.47
CA ASP A 856 -37.09 -34.34 9.39
C ASP A 856 -37.59 -33.20 8.46
N ILE A 857 -38.73 -33.42 7.81
CA ILE A 857 -39.43 -32.45 6.98
C ILE A 857 -40.86 -32.36 7.49
N GLN A 858 -41.33 -31.17 7.85
CA GLN A 858 -42.71 -30.93 8.28
C GLN A 858 -43.42 -30.03 7.26
N THR A 859 -44.56 -29.47 7.64
CA THR A 859 -45.36 -28.63 6.73
C THR A 859 -44.84 -27.20 6.64
N ASN A 860 -44.32 -26.65 7.74
CA ASN A 860 -43.81 -25.28 7.84
C ASN A 860 -42.39 -25.18 8.45
N SER A 861 -41.70 -26.32 8.59
CA SER A 861 -40.37 -26.44 9.14
C SER A 861 -39.60 -27.60 8.53
N VAL A 862 -38.27 -27.54 8.56
CA VAL A 862 -37.37 -28.63 8.19
C VAL A 862 -36.20 -28.67 9.16
N THR A 863 -35.89 -29.85 9.66
CA THR A 863 -34.75 -30.10 10.55
C THR A 863 -33.56 -30.59 9.73
N LEU A 864 -32.44 -29.88 9.87
CA LEU A 864 -31.16 -30.18 9.23
C LEU A 864 -30.17 -30.64 10.28
N LYS A 865 -29.26 -31.54 9.89
CA LYS A 865 -28.01 -31.82 10.57
C LYS A 865 -26.89 -31.03 9.89
N LEU A 866 -26.13 -30.28 10.69
CA LEU A 866 -25.07 -29.37 10.25
C LEU A 866 -23.72 -29.95 10.69
N LEU A 867 -22.88 -30.32 9.71
CA LEU A 867 -21.55 -30.86 9.95
C LEU A 867 -20.51 -29.73 10.02
N PRO A 868 -19.48 -29.86 10.89
CA PRO A 868 -18.41 -28.87 10.99
C PRO A 868 -17.51 -28.83 9.75
N SER A 869 -16.76 -27.74 9.62
CA SER A 869 -15.81 -27.55 8.51
C SER A 869 -14.57 -28.44 8.66
N GLN A 870 -14.01 -28.92 7.54
CA GLN A 870 -12.82 -29.79 7.53
C GLN A 870 -11.51 -29.04 7.84
N ALA A 871 -11.52 -27.72 7.75
CA ALA A 871 -10.47 -26.83 8.25
C ALA A 871 -11.08 -25.61 8.97
N GLY A 872 -10.28 -24.96 9.81
CA GLY A 872 -10.71 -23.94 10.78
C GLY A 872 -11.44 -24.52 11.99
N LYS A 873 -11.97 -23.64 12.83
CA LYS A 873 -12.84 -23.96 13.97
C LYS A 873 -14.12 -23.16 13.83
N SER A 874 -15.20 -23.81 13.44
CA SER A 874 -16.53 -23.18 13.45
C SER A 874 -16.89 -22.77 14.89
N GLU A 875 -17.34 -21.53 15.08
CA GLU A 875 -17.93 -21.02 16.34
C GLU A 875 -19.46 -21.10 16.28
N TRP A 876 -20.03 -20.88 15.09
CA TRP A 876 -21.45 -20.99 14.78
C TRP A 876 -21.67 -21.12 13.25
N TYR A 877 -22.93 -21.27 12.82
CA TYR A 877 -23.32 -21.45 11.42
C TYR A 877 -24.33 -20.38 10.96
N ARG A 878 -24.11 -19.84 9.77
CA ARG A 878 -25.05 -18.98 9.05
C ARG A 878 -25.83 -19.83 8.05
N VAL A 879 -27.13 -20.02 8.29
CA VAL A 879 -28.02 -20.83 7.45
C VAL A 879 -28.77 -19.93 6.48
N GLU A 880 -28.80 -20.31 5.20
CA GLU A 880 -29.34 -19.51 4.11
C GLU A 880 -30.39 -20.33 3.34
N HIS A 881 -31.60 -19.79 3.17
CA HIS A 881 -32.68 -20.46 2.42
C HIS A 881 -33.45 -19.53 1.48
N ARG A 882 -34.02 -20.08 0.41
CA ARG A 882 -34.95 -19.38 -0.49
C ARG A 882 -35.94 -20.33 -1.15
N ALA A 883 -37.15 -19.86 -1.46
CA ALA A 883 -38.14 -20.64 -2.20
C ALA A 883 -37.78 -20.70 -3.70
N VAL A 884 -38.05 -21.83 -4.35
CA VAL A 884 -37.79 -22.05 -5.79
C VAL A 884 -39.05 -21.75 -6.59
N LYS A 885 -39.04 -20.63 -7.33
CA LYS A 885 -40.13 -20.29 -8.26
C LYS A 885 -40.07 -21.16 -9.52
N ARG A 886 -41.23 -21.40 -10.14
CA ARG A 886 -41.30 -21.96 -11.50
C ARG A 886 -41.04 -20.85 -12.53
N ALA A 887 -40.41 -21.20 -13.64
CA ALA A 887 -39.77 -20.29 -14.60
C ALA A 887 -40.73 -19.48 -15.49
N ALA A 888 -41.65 -18.72 -14.89
CA ALA A 888 -42.62 -17.85 -15.58
C ALA A 888 -42.65 -16.40 -15.05
N GLU A 889 -41.81 -16.07 -14.05
CA GLU A 889 -41.63 -14.71 -13.54
C GLU A 889 -40.21 -14.22 -13.83
N THR A 890 -40.04 -12.90 -13.99
CA THR A 890 -38.81 -12.27 -14.51
C THR A 890 -37.61 -12.40 -13.58
N ASP A 891 -36.43 -12.42 -14.20
CA ASP A 891 -35.14 -12.77 -13.59
C ASP A 891 -34.56 -11.63 -12.71
N THR A 892 -35.17 -11.42 -11.55
CA THR A 892 -34.58 -10.66 -10.44
C THR A 892 -34.04 -11.64 -9.41
N GLU A 893 -32.72 -11.64 -9.15
CA GLU A 893 -32.12 -12.52 -8.16
C GLU A 893 -32.78 -12.34 -6.78
N GLN A 894 -33.52 -13.35 -6.34
CA GLN A 894 -34.21 -13.29 -5.06
C GLN A 894 -33.22 -13.59 -3.92
N GLU A 895 -33.07 -12.62 -3.01
CA GLU A 895 -32.13 -12.70 -1.88
C GLU A 895 -32.36 -13.93 -1.00
N TRP A 896 -31.28 -14.45 -0.43
CA TRP A 896 -31.33 -15.57 0.50
C TRP A 896 -31.80 -15.08 1.86
N THR A 897 -32.84 -15.71 2.42
CA THR A 897 -33.27 -15.45 3.80
C THR A 897 -32.29 -16.11 4.75
N VAL A 898 -31.67 -15.30 5.61
CA VAL A 898 -30.55 -15.67 6.48
C VAL A 898 -31.04 -15.94 7.91
N THR A 899 -30.47 -16.93 8.59
CA THR A 899 -30.65 -17.14 10.02
C THR A 899 -29.38 -17.71 10.64
N ASP A 900 -28.90 -17.10 11.72
CA ASP A 900 -27.67 -17.48 12.39
C ASP A 900 -27.95 -18.40 13.58
N THR A 901 -27.13 -19.43 13.77
CA THR A 901 -27.19 -20.28 14.98
C THR A 901 -26.50 -19.60 16.17
N PRO A 902 -26.91 -19.89 17.41
CA PRO A 902 -26.22 -19.36 18.60
C PRO A 902 -24.84 -19.99 18.81
N ASP A 903 -24.62 -21.21 18.31
CA ASP A 903 -23.43 -22.04 18.53
C ASP A 903 -23.23 -23.05 17.39
N THR A 904 -22.33 -24.04 17.57
CA THR A 904 -22.12 -25.18 16.69
C THR A 904 -22.99 -26.41 16.97
N GLN A 905 -24.26 -26.24 17.37
CA GLN A 905 -25.22 -27.34 17.46
C GLN A 905 -25.22 -28.25 16.22
N GLU A 906 -25.28 -29.57 16.44
CA GLU A 906 -25.26 -30.57 15.35
C GLU A 906 -26.55 -30.58 14.53
N THR A 907 -27.67 -30.06 15.07
CA THR A 907 -28.96 -30.01 14.39
C THR A 907 -29.63 -28.64 14.52
N TRP A 908 -30.33 -28.20 13.47
CA TRP A 908 -31.02 -26.92 13.41
C TRP A 908 -32.37 -27.06 12.71
N THR A 909 -33.40 -26.37 13.20
CA THR A 909 -34.75 -26.40 12.61
C THR A 909 -35.05 -25.06 11.94
N LEU A 910 -35.11 -25.02 10.61
CA LEU A 910 -35.73 -23.88 9.93
C LEU A 910 -37.23 -23.92 10.17
N THR A 911 -37.83 -22.76 10.45
CA THR A 911 -39.27 -22.61 10.73
C THR A 911 -39.85 -21.43 9.93
N GLY A 912 -41.16 -21.38 9.77
CA GLY A 912 -41.84 -20.33 8.98
C GLY A 912 -41.84 -20.58 7.47
N LEU A 913 -41.49 -21.80 7.04
CA LEU A 913 -41.51 -22.20 5.63
C LEU A 913 -42.96 -22.31 5.12
N GLN A 914 -43.16 -22.06 3.82
CA GLN A 914 -44.45 -22.25 3.16
C GLN A 914 -44.73 -23.74 2.91
N VAL A 915 -46.00 -24.15 3.00
CA VAL A 915 -46.44 -25.54 2.81
C VAL A 915 -46.32 -26.00 1.35
N ALA A 916 -46.09 -27.30 1.12
CA ALA A 916 -45.95 -27.93 -0.20
C ALA A 916 -44.89 -27.30 -1.15
N THR A 917 -44.00 -26.45 -0.63
CA THR A 917 -43.15 -25.53 -1.39
C THR A 917 -41.72 -26.06 -1.48
N LEU A 918 -41.10 -25.91 -2.65
CA LEU A 918 -39.70 -26.27 -2.88
C LEU A 918 -38.79 -25.14 -2.42
N TYR A 919 -37.78 -25.46 -1.62
CA TYR A 919 -36.77 -24.54 -1.11
C TYR A 919 -35.37 -25.02 -1.49
N GLN A 920 -34.47 -24.10 -1.81
CA GLN A 920 -33.03 -24.30 -1.79
C GLN A 920 -32.49 -23.88 -0.43
N VAL A 921 -31.66 -24.72 0.20
CA VAL A 921 -31.02 -24.43 1.50
C VAL A 921 -29.54 -24.79 1.48
N ARG A 922 -28.72 -23.91 2.06
CA ARG A 922 -27.28 -24.08 2.27
C ARG A 922 -26.87 -23.44 3.60
N TYR A 923 -25.62 -23.63 4.02
CA TYR A 923 -25.08 -22.92 5.18
C TYR A 923 -23.59 -22.60 5.02
N ARG A 924 -23.12 -21.65 5.82
CA ARG A 924 -21.71 -21.34 6.04
C ARG A 924 -21.39 -21.64 7.50
N ALA A 925 -20.16 -22.05 7.76
CA ALA A 925 -19.58 -21.85 9.09
C ALA A 925 -19.02 -20.44 9.23
N VAL A 926 -18.85 -20.00 10.47
CA VAL A 926 -18.22 -18.72 10.85
C VAL A 926 -17.20 -18.96 11.97
N GLU A 927 -16.06 -18.28 11.90
CA GLU A 927 -15.00 -18.25 12.92
C GLU A 927 -14.47 -16.82 13.03
N ALA A 928 -14.41 -16.23 14.22
CA ALA A 928 -13.77 -14.94 14.46
C ALA A 928 -14.32 -13.77 13.60
N PHE A 929 -15.62 -13.83 13.24
CA PHE A 929 -16.36 -13.01 12.25
C PHE A 929 -16.10 -13.31 10.76
N LEU A 930 -15.18 -14.22 10.43
CA LEU A 930 -14.87 -14.65 9.07
C LEU A 930 -15.84 -15.76 8.61
N MET A 931 -16.43 -15.61 7.43
CA MET A 931 -17.39 -16.58 6.88
C MET A 931 -16.75 -17.47 5.82
N SER A 932 -17.16 -18.73 5.76
CA SER A 932 -16.81 -19.64 4.65
C SER A 932 -17.59 -19.36 3.36
N LYS A 933 -17.11 -19.92 2.24
CA LYS A 933 -18.00 -20.22 1.11
C LYS A 933 -19.10 -21.18 1.57
N ALA A 934 -20.34 -20.92 1.19
CA ALA A 934 -21.47 -21.77 1.54
C ALA A 934 -21.30 -23.20 1.00
N SER A 935 -21.89 -24.17 1.69
CA SER A 935 -22.05 -25.55 1.23
C SER A 935 -22.82 -25.63 -0.10
N GLU A 936 -22.76 -26.77 -0.81
CA GLU A 936 -23.63 -26.95 -1.98
C GLU A 936 -25.09 -26.98 -1.51
N ALA A 937 -25.94 -26.20 -2.20
CA ALA A 937 -27.34 -26.07 -1.82
C ALA A 937 -28.09 -27.37 -2.12
N ILE A 938 -28.86 -27.83 -1.14
CA ILE A 938 -29.80 -28.93 -1.31
C ILE A 938 -31.18 -28.39 -1.68
N GLU A 939 -31.96 -29.16 -2.41
CA GLU A 939 -33.37 -28.87 -2.66
C GLU A 939 -34.25 -29.74 -1.74
N ILE A 940 -35.18 -29.10 -1.04
CA ILE A 940 -36.09 -29.70 -0.07
C ILE A 940 -37.52 -29.25 -0.35
N GLN A 941 -38.48 -30.16 -0.33
CA GLN A 941 -39.90 -29.82 -0.46
C GLN A 941 -40.61 -30.01 0.87
N THR A 942 -41.26 -28.97 1.39
CA THR A 942 -42.06 -29.07 2.62
C THR A 942 -43.28 -29.97 2.39
N LYS A 943 -43.74 -30.66 3.43
CA LYS A 943 -44.93 -31.54 3.33
C LYS A 943 -46.18 -30.71 3.00
N PRO A 944 -47.13 -31.26 2.22
CA PRO A 944 -48.44 -30.65 2.06
C PRO A 944 -49.18 -30.60 3.41
N SER A 945 -50.07 -29.61 3.59
CA SER A 945 -50.86 -29.54 4.82
C SER A 945 -51.80 -30.76 4.94
N PRO A 946 -51.83 -31.47 6.09
CA PRO A 946 -52.68 -32.64 6.29
C PRO A 946 -54.19 -32.30 6.30
N ARG A 947 -54.54 -31.01 6.42
CA ARG A 947 -55.93 -30.53 6.35
C ARG A 947 -56.18 -29.76 5.04
N SER A 948 -55.89 -30.42 3.91
CA SER A 948 -56.17 -29.85 2.58
C SER A 948 -57.65 -29.49 2.42
N ALA A 949 -57.94 -28.38 1.72
CA ALA A 949 -59.30 -27.89 1.53
C ALA A 949 -60.08 -28.78 0.54
N PRO A 950 -61.42 -28.83 0.63
CA PRO A 950 -62.26 -29.38 -0.43
C PRO A 950 -62.02 -28.66 -1.76
N GLY A 951 -62.23 -29.37 -2.88
CA GLY A 951 -62.25 -28.72 -4.19
C GLY A 951 -63.34 -27.65 -4.29
N LYS A 952 -63.16 -26.68 -5.18
CA LYS A 952 -64.15 -25.61 -5.44
C LYS A 952 -65.55 -26.22 -5.72
N PRO A 953 -66.62 -25.75 -5.04
CA PRO A 953 -67.95 -26.31 -5.23
C PRO A 953 -68.57 -25.90 -6.56
N SER A 954 -69.01 -26.88 -7.35
CA SER A 954 -69.88 -26.72 -8.52
C SER A 954 -71.35 -26.79 -8.13
N VAL A 955 -72.22 -26.07 -8.83
CA VAL A 955 -73.68 -26.16 -8.62
C VAL A 955 -74.26 -27.17 -9.61
N GLU A 956 -74.97 -28.16 -9.09
CA GLU A 956 -75.58 -29.24 -9.90
C GLU A 956 -76.99 -28.87 -10.35
N ARG A 957 -77.77 -28.24 -9.47
CA ARG A 957 -79.18 -27.92 -9.69
C ARG A 957 -79.63 -26.80 -8.78
N VAL A 958 -80.53 -25.96 -9.29
CA VAL A 958 -81.25 -24.94 -8.53
C VAL A 958 -82.75 -25.23 -8.58
N GLY A 959 -83.44 -24.89 -7.49
CA GLY A 959 -84.89 -24.79 -7.40
C GLY A 959 -85.29 -23.53 -6.63
N HIS A 960 -86.59 -23.20 -6.62
CA HIS A 960 -87.08 -21.92 -6.08
C HIS A 960 -86.72 -21.64 -4.61
N SER A 961 -86.44 -22.67 -3.80
CA SER A 961 -86.11 -22.57 -2.38
C SER A 961 -84.92 -23.43 -1.94
N SER A 962 -84.15 -23.99 -2.89
CA SER A 962 -82.98 -24.82 -2.59
C SER A 962 -81.94 -24.85 -3.72
N VAL A 963 -80.66 -24.98 -3.35
CA VAL A 963 -79.52 -25.11 -4.27
C VAL A 963 -78.72 -26.36 -3.93
N ARG A 964 -78.49 -27.22 -4.91
CA ARG A 964 -77.67 -28.42 -4.77
C ARG A 964 -76.26 -28.18 -5.31
N VAL A 965 -75.27 -28.32 -4.43
CA VAL A 965 -73.85 -28.08 -4.72
C VAL A 965 -73.02 -29.33 -4.45
N SER A 966 -72.01 -29.59 -5.27
CA SER A 966 -71.06 -30.70 -5.10
C SER A 966 -69.62 -30.24 -5.29
N TRP A 967 -68.67 -31.01 -4.76
CA TRP A 967 -67.24 -30.67 -4.77
C TRP A 967 -66.37 -31.92 -4.93
N LYS A 968 -65.05 -31.74 -5.05
CA LYS A 968 -64.08 -32.84 -5.03
C LYS A 968 -63.59 -33.07 -3.60
N LYS A 969 -63.40 -34.34 -3.21
CA LYS A 969 -62.75 -34.69 -1.92
C LYS A 969 -61.34 -34.06 -1.86
N PRO A 970 -60.84 -33.69 -0.66
CA PRO A 970 -59.50 -33.11 -0.51
C PRO A 970 -58.41 -34.02 -1.09
N ALA A 971 -57.39 -33.43 -1.71
CA ALA A 971 -56.40 -34.16 -2.51
C ALA A 971 -55.40 -34.98 -1.66
N ALA A 972 -55.23 -34.65 -0.39
CA ALA A 972 -54.37 -35.38 0.55
C ALA A 972 -55.01 -35.44 1.93
N VAL A 973 -55.06 -36.65 2.51
CA VAL A 973 -55.49 -36.92 3.89
C VAL A 973 -54.57 -37.99 4.50
N GLU A 974 -53.30 -37.63 4.68
CA GLU A 974 -52.30 -38.52 5.25
C GLU A 974 -52.52 -38.76 6.77
N GLY A 975 -51.94 -39.84 7.30
CA GLY A 975 -51.99 -40.15 8.74
C GLY A 975 -53.28 -40.80 9.25
N GLY A 976 -54.17 -41.27 8.36
CA GLY A 976 -55.39 -42.00 8.75
C GLY A 976 -56.54 -41.12 9.27
N LEU A 977 -56.36 -39.78 9.27
CA LEU A 977 -57.45 -38.85 9.48
C LEU A 977 -58.56 -39.11 8.46
N SER A 978 -59.80 -39.21 8.95
CA SER A 978 -60.98 -39.38 8.10
C SER A 978 -61.82 -38.12 8.12
N VAL A 979 -62.20 -37.62 6.94
CA VAL A 979 -63.25 -36.61 6.81
C VAL A 979 -64.57 -37.29 7.13
N LEU A 980 -65.19 -36.93 8.26
CA LEU A 980 -66.47 -37.50 8.69
C LEU A 980 -67.63 -36.87 7.92
N GLN A 981 -67.57 -35.56 7.72
CA GLN A 981 -68.59 -34.72 7.10
C GLN A 981 -67.95 -33.44 6.56
N TYR A 982 -68.71 -32.65 5.81
CA TYR A 982 -68.31 -31.32 5.36
C TYR A 982 -69.22 -30.26 5.98
N ARG A 983 -68.68 -29.07 6.25
CA ARG A 983 -69.46 -27.87 6.51
C ARG A 983 -69.56 -27.07 5.22
N VAL A 984 -70.77 -26.92 4.70
CA VAL A 984 -71.08 -26.02 3.59
C VAL A 984 -71.53 -24.68 4.19
N GLU A 985 -70.79 -23.63 3.90
CA GLU A 985 -71.16 -22.26 4.28
C GLU A 985 -71.65 -21.49 3.06
N TYR A 986 -72.76 -20.77 3.22
CA TYR A 986 -73.43 -20.05 2.15
C TYR A 986 -73.98 -18.70 2.63
N LYS A 987 -74.11 -17.74 1.71
CA LYS A 987 -74.81 -16.46 1.95
C LYS A 987 -75.24 -15.77 0.66
N ASN A 988 -76.35 -15.04 0.72
CA ASN A 988 -76.79 -14.17 -0.37
C ASN A 988 -76.14 -12.78 -0.32
N SER A 989 -76.40 -11.96 -1.35
CA SER A 989 -75.90 -10.58 -1.49
C SER A 989 -76.29 -9.62 -0.36
N LYS A 990 -77.31 -9.96 0.46
CA LYS A 990 -77.91 -9.12 1.51
C LYS A 990 -77.49 -9.54 2.92
N GLN A 991 -76.66 -10.57 3.06
CA GLN A 991 -76.23 -11.14 4.34
C GLN A 991 -74.76 -10.83 4.66
N ALA A 992 -74.53 -10.22 5.83
CA ALA A 992 -73.18 -10.00 6.34
C ALA A 992 -72.52 -11.28 6.84
N LEU A 993 -73.27 -12.10 7.59
CA LEU A 993 -72.83 -13.38 8.16
C LEU A 993 -73.08 -14.54 7.18
N TRP A 994 -72.33 -15.62 7.36
CA TRP A 994 -72.52 -16.88 6.63
C TRP A 994 -73.50 -17.79 7.38
N SER A 995 -74.46 -18.38 6.67
CA SER A 995 -75.20 -19.55 7.14
C SER A 995 -74.36 -20.81 6.92
N SER A 996 -74.51 -21.83 7.78
CA SER A 996 -73.71 -23.05 7.71
C SER A 996 -74.55 -24.32 7.89
N GLN A 997 -74.32 -25.32 7.04
CA GLN A 997 -74.97 -26.62 7.09
C GLN A 997 -73.90 -27.73 7.09
N LEU A 998 -74.18 -28.86 7.75
CA LEU A 998 -73.34 -30.05 7.74
C LEU A 998 -73.91 -31.09 6.77
N THR A 999 -73.05 -31.89 6.13
CA THR A 999 -73.47 -33.03 5.30
C THR A 999 -73.77 -34.26 6.14
N GLU A 1000 -74.69 -35.10 5.68
CA GLU A 1000 -74.91 -36.44 6.24
C GLU A 1000 -73.74 -37.35 5.85
N GLY A 1001 -72.72 -37.40 6.71
CA GLY A 1001 -71.50 -38.17 6.44
C GLY A 1001 -70.63 -37.55 5.35
N ASN A 1002 -69.72 -38.36 4.78
CA ASN A 1002 -68.62 -37.88 3.92
C ASN A 1002 -68.96 -37.70 2.43
N GLU A 1003 -70.25 -37.54 2.12
CA GLU A 1003 -70.72 -37.19 0.79
C GLU A 1003 -70.16 -35.83 0.34
N THR A 1004 -69.83 -35.71 -0.95
CA THR A 1004 -69.35 -34.46 -1.54
C THR A 1004 -70.45 -33.69 -2.26
N VAL A 1005 -71.65 -33.73 -1.71
CA VAL A 1005 -72.83 -33.01 -2.20
C VAL A 1005 -73.66 -32.53 -1.02
N CYS A 1006 -74.33 -31.40 -1.18
CA CYS A 1006 -75.25 -30.86 -0.20
C CYS A 1006 -76.41 -30.16 -0.92
N THR A 1007 -77.63 -30.36 -0.43
CA THR A 1007 -78.77 -29.52 -0.80
C THR A 1007 -78.96 -28.48 0.29
N VAL A 1008 -78.68 -27.22 -0.06
CA VAL A 1008 -78.88 -26.07 0.81
C VAL A 1008 -80.31 -25.60 0.67
N GLU A 1009 -81.05 -25.53 1.77
CA GLU A 1009 -82.48 -25.19 1.80
C GLU A 1009 -82.76 -23.98 2.70
N GLY A 1010 -83.88 -23.29 2.46
CA GLY A 1010 -84.41 -22.28 3.39
C GLY A 1010 -84.13 -20.81 3.03
N MET A 1011 -83.85 -20.50 1.76
CA MET A 1011 -83.77 -19.11 1.26
C MET A 1011 -84.44 -18.96 -0.10
N GLU A 1012 -84.95 -17.75 -0.40
CA GLU A 1012 -85.26 -17.36 -1.78
C GLU A 1012 -83.94 -17.06 -2.51
N PHE A 1013 -83.58 -17.89 -3.50
CA PHE A 1013 -82.31 -17.78 -4.22
C PHE A 1013 -82.32 -16.73 -5.35
N THR A 1014 -83.20 -15.72 -5.29
CA THR A 1014 -83.36 -14.67 -6.31
C THR A 1014 -82.16 -13.71 -6.45
N GLU A 1015 -81.13 -13.88 -5.62
CA GLU A 1015 -79.96 -13.02 -5.47
C GLU A 1015 -78.66 -13.81 -5.63
N PRO A 1016 -77.55 -13.22 -6.08
CA PRO A 1016 -76.27 -13.91 -6.18
C PRO A 1016 -75.85 -14.50 -4.83
N CYS A 1017 -75.69 -15.83 -4.79
CA CYS A 1017 -75.23 -16.55 -3.61
C CYS A 1017 -73.74 -16.87 -3.72
N ARG A 1018 -73.04 -16.89 -2.60
CA ARG A 1018 -71.69 -17.43 -2.48
C ARG A 1018 -71.72 -18.70 -1.65
N VAL A 1019 -70.98 -19.71 -2.07
CA VAL A 1019 -70.83 -20.99 -1.36
C VAL A 1019 -69.36 -21.35 -1.22
N ARG A 1020 -68.98 -21.84 -0.03
CA ARG A 1020 -67.65 -22.39 0.29
C ARG A 1020 -67.79 -23.62 1.19
N VAL A 1021 -66.81 -24.52 1.15
CA VAL A 1021 -66.89 -25.81 1.85
C VAL A 1021 -65.65 -26.05 2.71
N TYR A 1022 -65.84 -26.64 3.88
CA TYR A 1022 -64.79 -27.09 4.80
C TYR A 1022 -64.91 -28.60 5.03
N SER A 1023 -63.79 -29.31 5.09
CA SER A 1023 -63.75 -30.67 5.62
C SER A 1023 -63.87 -30.64 7.15
N VAL A 1024 -64.63 -31.55 7.74
CA VAL A 1024 -64.69 -31.78 9.19
C VAL A 1024 -64.05 -33.12 9.51
N PHE A 1025 -62.99 -33.11 10.31
CA PHE A 1025 -62.23 -34.31 10.69
C PHE A 1025 -62.78 -34.94 11.96
N ALA A 1026 -62.42 -36.20 12.23
CA ALA A 1026 -62.90 -36.96 13.40
C ALA A 1026 -62.57 -36.32 14.76
N GLU A 1027 -61.53 -35.49 14.82
CA GLU A 1027 -61.14 -34.65 15.96
C GLU A 1027 -61.98 -33.36 16.12
N GLY A 1028 -63.04 -33.17 15.32
CA GLY A 1028 -63.92 -31.99 15.36
C GLY A 1028 -63.34 -30.73 14.70
N THR A 1029 -62.12 -30.79 14.17
CA THR A 1029 -61.44 -29.66 13.53
C THR A 1029 -61.91 -29.45 12.09
N LEU A 1030 -61.69 -28.24 11.57
CA LEU A 1030 -61.96 -27.86 10.18
C LEU A 1030 -60.67 -27.80 9.36
N SER A 1031 -60.80 -28.00 8.04
CA SER A 1031 -59.78 -27.60 7.06
C SER A 1031 -59.75 -26.07 6.85
N ALA A 1032 -58.87 -25.60 5.97
CA ALA A 1032 -59.12 -24.33 5.29
C ALA A 1032 -60.40 -24.42 4.43
N ALA A 1033 -61.01 -23.28 4.12
CA ALA A 1033 -62.14 -23.21 3.19
C ALA A 1033 -61.70 -23.58 1.76
N SER A 1034 -62.63 -24.15 0.98
CA SER A 1034 -62.53 -24.16 -0.48
C SER A 1034 -62.48 -22.74 -1.03
N GLU A 1035 -62.08 -22.58 -2.30
CA GLU A 1035 -62.44 -21.38 -3.05
C GLU A 1035 -63.96 -21.11 -2.98
N GLU A 1036 -64.34 -19.83 -2.96
CA GLU A 1036 -65.73 -19.42 -3.09
C GLU A 1036 -66.21 -19.65 -4.53
N THR A 1037 -67.38 -20.26 -4.69
CA THR A 1037 -68.17 -20.18 -5.92
C THR A 1037 -69.28 -19.17 -5.72
N ALA A 1038 -69.29 -18.15 -6.56
CA ALA A 1038 -70.35 -17.16 -6.65
C ALA A 1038 -71.15 -17.37 -7.94
N GLY A 1039 -72.47 -17.29 -7.85
CA GLY A 1039 -73.34 -17.39 -9.03
C GLY A 1039 -74.71 -16.79 -8.78
N ARG A 1040 -75.39 -16.47 -9.89
CA ARG A 1040 -76.82 -16.20 -9.91
C ARG A 1040 -77.48 -17.54 -10.21
N PHE A 1041 -78.33 -18.01 -9.31
CA PHE A 1041 -78.83 -19.38 -9.29
C PHE A 1041 -80.33 -19.39 -9.57
#